data_AF-A0AAN6GDX1-F1
#
_entry.id   AF-A0AAN6GDX1-F1
#
_cell.length_a   1.000
_cell.length_b   1.000
_cell.length_c   1.000
_cell.angle_alpha   90.00
_cell.angle_beta   90.00
_cell.angle_gamma   90.00
#
_symmetry.space_group_name_H-M   'P 1'
#
loop_
_entity.id
_entity.type
_entity.pdbx_description
1 polymer ?
#
loop_
_entity_poly.entity_id
_entity_poly.type
_entity_poly.pdbx_seq_one_letter_code
_entity_poly.pdbx_strand_id
1 'polypeptide(L)'
;MLDTSNPSPTSLALGALSITTALAALSKTGRQALLQLPATAYVHLFHDPLPKDEGPDQPQSCSTTSSTQPISILAKHDARPAYVSHSALATVFKAVFGKSEGEKLAQAGLRAGAEKTEGIPWVRICDFAAEADPEQWITEDELNSWRRQSDTPADRALAALRRAQELVPDFQPRSPADPIADISELAKLSADAELDDARASLRADLQAFLTEINQRPPRGAGAISEEWYSARDARRLARGVEPHAPLTHEELIEELTEEARILRAAQQMFYKFVGPILLSLLHFSLAGGFSSPKIMSVLRQTGYLVPYRNVSSSSGGEDGASKTSGGAPKRISPVERAAMQSQRTADRTWSRLLETTQYVLDVMQDVDALLPPALFANPAIRTGCYPQPDPRGRKHMGSTPDSHSFHAIGDAQRSYLERVGGGRGWQSSVRVRLLHANVRAKIQHSVQARQARSATMFDADADADGDKKTKEAAAAFANLYDEERNGVPINQEDLLATLTSFSTSPLWCMGRMGHHVNPQEREDFVALWRHVGFYMGCEPALLRRCFGNARKADGFLFNVVGHLFPNISQHVGPADGDGKGVEVKDGAAAAGSEVSKEVEAAAQEHDTLASLAILQACADRPPFHTSLQTHWALSRHLLGPSLANYLGIPRTAPLQQVSVDLSFLATRIPILFGSFPLYPRALRARWECERLRLGRIMMRRLICWLYGAKLATFAGRSVGASGEVKVELDPKDGAAYARAWRMLMMEMVGVLVGCGLLGAVLVAGVAAAVLPRF
;
A
#
# COMPACT_ATOMS: atom_id res chain seq x y z
N MET A 1 -5.43 -18.99 21.88
CA MET A 1 -4.28 -19.88 22.12
C MET A 1 -4.26 -20.93 21.04
N LEU A 2 -3.28 -20.87 20.13
CA LEU A 2 -3.00 -21.92 19.16
C LEU A 2 -1.61 -22.43 19.50
N ASP A 3 -1.55 -23.69 19.92
CA ASP A 3 -0.33 -24.45 20.22
C ASP A 3 0.37 -24.81 18.90
N THR A 4 1.62 -24.38 18.72
CA THR A 4 2.39 -24.44 17.46
C THR A 4 3.44 -25.55 17.47
N SER A 5 3.09 -26.74 17.95
CA SER A 5 4.03 -27.87 18.05
C SER A 5 3.91 -28.92 16.93
N ASN A 6 3.05 -28.75 15.93
CA ASN A 6 2.95 -29.68 14.80
C ASN A 6 3.44 -29.05 13.47
N PRO A 7 4.30 -29.74 12.69
CA PRO A 7 4.65 -29.30 11.35
C PRO A 7 3.37 -29.18 10.52
N SER A 8 3.28 -28.12 9.72
CA SER A 8 2.10 -27.88 8.90
C SER A 8 1.86 -29.07 7.96
N PRO A 9 0.60 -29.47 7.70
CA PRO A 9 0.29 -30.53 6.73
C PRO A 9 0.81 -30.24 5.31
N THR A 10 1.11 -28.97 5.00
CA THR A 10 1.82 -28.56 3.77
C THR A 10 3.27 -29.07 3.71
N SER A 11 3.95 -29.22 4.85
CA SER A 11 5.32 -29.74 4.94
C SER A 11 5.39 -31.23 4.57
N LEU A 12 4.40 -32.01 5.01
CA LEU A 12 4.27 -33.44 4.72
C LEU A 12 3.85 -33.70 3.26
N ALA A 13 2.96 -32.88 2.71
CA ALA A 13 2.53 -32.98 1.31
C ALA A 13 3.65 -32.61 0.31
N LEU A 14 4.45 -31.57 0.60
CA LEU A 14 5.63 -31.20 -0.19
C LEU A 14 6.76 -32.22 -0.05
N GLY A 15 6.95 -32.81 1.13
CA GLY A 15 7.89 -33.91 1.34
C GLY A 15 7.55 -35.15 0.52
N ALA A 16 6.28 -35.54 0.47
CA ALA A 16 5.81 -36.68 -0.33
C ALA A 16 5.90 -36.43 -1.85
N LEU A 17 5.63 -35.19 -2.29
CA LEU A 17 5.77 -34.77 -3.69
C LEU A 17 7.24 -34.74 -4.14
N SER A 18 8.15 -34.32 -3.24
CA SER A 18 9.60 -34.25 -3.46
C SER A 18 10.26 -35.64 -3.54
N ILE A 19 9.81 -36.59 -2.72
CA ILE A 19 10.30 -37.98 -2.73
C ILE A 19 9.83 -38.72 -3.99
N THR A 20 8.60 -38.47 -4.45
CA THR A 20 8.08 -39.07 -5.70
C THR A 20 8.71 -38.46 -6.96
N THR A 21 9.04 -37.16 -6.97
CA THR A 21 9.84 -36.55 -8.06
C THR A 21 11.29 -37.04 -8.08
N ALA A 22 11.91 -37.20 -6.92
CA ALA A 22 13.27 -37.73 -6.80
C ALA A 22 13.39 -39.19 -7.30
N LEU A 23 12.37 -40.03 -7.03
CA LEU A 23 12.33 -41.41 -7.50
C LEU A 23 12.06 -41.52 -9.02
N ALA A 24 11.27 -40.61 -9.60
CA ALA A 24 11.00 -40.57 -11.03
C ALA A 24 12.21 -40.09 -11.88
N ALA A 25 13.15 -39.34 -11.30
CA ALA A 25 14.36 -38.85 -11.97
C ALA A 25 15.44 -39.95 -12.22
N LEU A 26 15.28 -41.12 -11.61
CA LEU A 26 16.27 -42.20 -11.67
C LEU A 26 16.19 -43.03 -12.96
N SER A 27 15.12 -42.94 -13.76
CA SER A 27 14.98 -43.65 -15.05
C SER A 27 15.09 -42.72 -16.27
N LYS A 28 15.64 -43.23 -17.38
CA LYS A 28 15.84 -42.46 -18.62
C LYS A 28 14.51 -42.01 -19.25
N THR A 29 13.47 -42.85 -19.10
CA THR A 29 12.08 -42.58 -19.50
C THR A 29 11.38 -41.61 -18.55
N GLY A 30 11.65 -41.70 -17.25
CA GLY A 30 11.18 -40.74 -16.24
C GLY A 30 11.74 -39.34 -16.46
N ARG A 31 13.02 -39.23 -16.88
CA ARG A 31 13.63 -37.95 -17.30
C ARG A 31 12.95 -37.34 -18.53
N GLN A 32 12.56 -38.12 -19.54
CA GLN A 32 11.87 -37.59 -20.73
C GLN A 32 10.43 -37.13 -20.44
N ALA A 33 9.68 -37.84 -19.61
CA ALA A 33 8.34 -37.42 -19.16
C ALA A 33 8.41 -36.18 -18.24
N LEU A 34 9.42 -36.12 -17.35
CA LEU A 34 9.80 -34.95 -16.56
C LEU A 34 10.48 -33.84 -17.39
N LEU A 35 10.65 -33.95 -18.71
CA LEU A 35 11.15 -32.83 -19.51
C LEU A 35 10.02 -32.09 -20.23
N GLN A 36 8.85 -32.70 -20.41
CA GLN A 36 7.70 -32.08 -21.07
C GLN A 36 6.65 -31.49 -20.11
N LEU A 37 6.58 -31.96 -18.87
CA LEU A 37 5.59 -31.53 -17.86
C LEU A 37 6.06 -30.42 -16.88
N PRO A 38 7.34 -30.32 -16.46
CA PRO A 38 7.72 -29.35 -15.43
C PRO A 38 8.12 -27.98 -15.96
N ALA A 39 8.53 -27.81 -17.22
CA ALA A 39 8.76 -26.47 -17.77
C ALA A 39 7.45 -25.65 -17.78
N THR A 40 6.35 -26.26 -18.23
CA THR A 40 5.00 -25.67 -18.18
C THR A 40 4.46 -25.56 -16.76
N ALA A 41 4.59 -26.59 -15.92
CA ALA A 41 4.13 -26.51 -14.53
C ALA A 41 4.91 -25.46 -13.72
N TYR A 42 6.23 -25.36 -13.89
CA TYR A 42 7.07 -24.34 -13.26
C TYR A 42 6.79 -22.96 -13.83
N VAL A 43 6.67 -22.81 -15.15
CA VAL A 43 6.27 -21.52 -15.73
C VAL A 43 4.89 -21.11 -15.22
N HIS A 44 3.92 -22.02 -15.07
CA HIS A 44 2.63 -21.70 -14.43
C HIS A 44 2.72 -21.45 -12.90
N LEU A 45 3.64 -22.10 -12.20
CA LEU A 45 3.81 -22.02 -10.74
C LEU A 45 4.82 -20.97 -10.27
N PHE A 46 5.63 -20.41 -11.16
CA PHE A 46 6.72 -19.48 -10.84
C PHE A 46 6.88 -18.33 -11.84
N HIS A 47 6.33 -18.42 -13.05
CA HIS A 47 6.29 -17.35 -14.05
C HIS A 47 4.85 -17.05 -14.53
N ASP A 48 4.71 -16.04 -15.39
CA ASP A 48 3.44 -15.66 -15.98
C ASP A 48 3.14 -16.59 -17.17
N PRO A 49 2.04 -17.36 -17.20
CA PRO A 49 1.57 -17.91 -18.44
C PRO A 49 1.03 -16.76 -19.28
N LEU A 50 1.68 -16.46 -20.40
CA LEU A 50 1.12 -15.61 -21.45
C LEU A 50 -0.38 -15.93 -21.60
N PRO A 51 -1.26 -14.92 -21.72
CA PRO A 51 -2.66 -15.17 -21.98
C PRO A 51 -2.76 -16.10 -23.18
N LYS A 52 -3.60 -17.14 -23.08
CA LYS A 52 -4.00 -17.86 -24.28
C LYS A 52 -4.69 -16.81 -25.14
N ASP A 53 -4.14 -16.51 -26.32
CA ASP A 53 -4.85 -15.76 -27.33
C ASP A 53 -6.22 -16.41 -27.49
N GLU A 54 -7.27 -15.74 -27.01
CA GLU A 54 -8.62 -16.04 -27.48
C GLU A 54 -8.58 -15.67 -28.96
N GLY A 55 -8.61 -16.69 -29.83
CA GLY A 55 -8.34 -16.55 -31.25
C GLY A 55 -9.21 -15.48 -31.94
N PRO A 56 -8.78 -14.98 -33.11
CA PRO A 56 -9.35 -13.79 -33.74
C PRO A 56 -10.79 -13.91 -34.26
N ASP A 57 -11.48 -15.03 -34.04
CA ASP A 57 -12.74 -15.38 -34.71
C ASP A 57 -13.92 -15.69 -33.77
N GLN A 58 -14.06 -15.00 -32.64
CA GLN A 58 -15.39 -14.80 -32.07
C GLN A 58 -15.95 -13.46 -32.57
N PRO A 59 -16.84 -13.45 -33.58
CA PRO A 59 -17.55 -12.23 -33.93
C PRO A 59 -18.34 -11.80 -32.70
N GLN A 60 -17.96 -10.64 -32.14
CA GLN A 60 -18.86 -9.85 -31.32
C GLN A 60 -20.05 -9.52 -32.23
N SER A 61 -21.10 -10.32 -32.14
CA SER A 61 -22.36 -9.99 -32.77
C SER A 61 -22.79 -8.65 -32.19
N CYS A 62 -22.82 -7.65 -33.04
CA CYS A 62 -23.40 -6.35 -32.75
C CYS A 62 -24.91 -6.58 -32.57
N SER A 63 -25.32 -7.04 -31.39
CA SER A 63 -26.72 -7.05 -30.98
C SER A 63 -26.97 -5.78 -30.19
N THR A 64 -27.63 -4.83 -30.85
CA THR A 64 -28.34 -3.71 -30.23
C THR A 64 -29.27 -4.24 -29.14
N THR A 65 -28.84 -4.28 -27.87
CA THR A 65 -29.65 -4.18 -26.64
C THR A 65 -28.80 -4.44 -25.37
N SER A 66 -28.91 -3.50 -24.42
CA SER A 66 -28.39 -3.49 -23.03
C SER A 66 -26.90 -3.16 -22.77
N SER A 67 -26.72 -2.19 -21.87
CA SER A 67 -25.56 -1.32 -21.65
C SER A 67 -24.66 -1.75 -20.49
N THR A 68 -24.12 -2.97 -20.49
CA THR A 68 -23.34 -3.49 -19.33
C THR A 68 -22.12 -4.33 -19.71
N GLN A 69 -21.32 -3.85 -20.67
CA GLN A 69 -19.96 -4.37 -20.89
C GLN A 69 -18.94 -3.38 -20.29
N PRO A 70 -18.06 -3.80 -19.37
CA PRO A 70 -17.04 -2.92 -18.80
C PRO A 70 -16.08 -2.45 -19.90
N ILE A 71 -15.86 -1.14 -19.98
CA ILE A 71 -14.89 -0.53 -20.89
C ILE A 71 -13.50 -0.82 -20.31
N SER A 72 -12.90 -1.95 -20.67
CA SER A 72 -11.50 -2.22 -20.37
C SER A 72 -10.63 -1.54 -21.43
N ILE A 73 -9.96 -0.44 -21.07
CA ILE A 73 -9.01 0.27 -21.95
C ILE A 73 -7.81 -0.63 -22.29
N LEU A 74 -7.45 -1.57 -21.41
CA LEU A 74 -6.29 -2.43 -21.54
C LEU A 74 -6.53 -3.72 -22.34
N ALA A 75 -7.78 -4.06 -22.68
CA ALA A 75 -8.14 -5.38 -23.23
C ALA A 75 -7.63 -5.68 -24.65
N LYS A 76 -7.01 -4.73 -25.36
CA LYS A 76 -6.46 -5.00 -26.70
C LYS A 76 -4.94 -5.12 -26.79
N HIS A 77 -4.14 -4.51 -25.90
CA HIS A 77 -2.68 -4.43 -26.08
C HIS A 77 -1.85 -4.30 -24.78
N ASP A 78 -2.21 -4.93 -23.67
CA ASP A 78 -1.35 -4.94 -22.47
C ASP A 78 -0.30 -6.06 -22.50
N ALA A 79 0.66 -5.95 -23.43
CA ALA A 79 1.80 -6.87 -23.55
C ALA A 79 2.88 -6.51 -22.53
N ARG A 80 2.67 -6.84 -21.25
CA ARG A 80 3.66 -6.56 -20.20
C ARG A 80 4.80 -7.57 -20.19
N PRO A 81 6.03 -7.15 -19.86
CA PRO A 81 7.13 -8.07 -19.58
C PRO A 81 6.77 -9.02 -18.44
N ALA A 82 6.91 -10.33 -18.66
CA ALA A 82 6.83 -11.31 -17.59
C ALA A 82 7.95 -11.04 -16.55
N TYR A 83 7.61 -11.01 -15.26
CA TYR A 83 8.60 -10.88 -14.19
C TYR A 83 9.64 -12.00 -14.28
N VAL A 84 10.90 -11.60 -14.41
CA VAL A 84 12.04 -12.50 -14.45
C VAL A 84 12.48 -12.74 -13.00
N SER A 85 12.02 -13.83 -12.39
CA SER A 85 12.50 -14.20 -11.05
C SER A 85 14.01 -14.44 -11.06
N HIS A 86 14.73 -13.76 -10.17
CA HIS A 86 16.17 -13.92 -9.94
C HIS A 86 16.49 -14.89 -8.79
N SER A 87 15.51 -15.66 -8.32
CA SER A 87 15.74 -16.57 -7.20
C SER A 87 16.72 -17.69 -7.58
N ALA A 88 17.41 -18.26 -6.59
CA ALA A 88 18.35 -19.36 -6.83
C ALA A 88 17.64 -20.58 -7.45
N LEU A 89 16.40 -20.86 -7.02
CA LEU A 89 15.55 -21.89 -7.61
C LEU A 89 15.20 -21.56 -9.07
N ALA A 90 14.87 -20.30 -9.37
CA ALA A 90 14.63 -19.86 -10.75
C ALA A 90 15.88 -19.92 -11.63
N THR A 91 17.05 -19.64 -11.06
CA THR A 91 18.33 -19.70 -11.77
C THR A 91 18.70 -21.14 -12.09
N VAL A 92 18.56 -22.06 -11.13
CA VAL A 92 18.76 -23.50 -11.35
C VAL A 92 17.73 -24.02 -12.37
N PHE A 93 16.47 -23.63 -12.23
CA PHE A 93 15.43 -24.04 -13.18
C PHE A 93 15.72 -23.54 -14.60
N LYS A 94 16.10 -22.27 -14.76
CA LYS A 94 16.51 -21.68 -16.06
C LYS A 94 17.72 -22.37 -16.65
N ALA A 95 18.69 -22.74 -15.82
CA ALA A 95 19.87 -23.48 -16.26
C ALA A 95 19.50 -24.89 -16.76
N VAL A 96 18.46 -25.51 -16.19
CA VAL A 96 18.03 -26.87 -16.54
C VAL A 96 17.03 -26.89 -17.70
N PHE A 97 16.10 -25.94 -17.78
CA PHE A 97 14.94 -25.97 -18.69
C PHE A 97 14.88 -24.79 -19.69
N GLY A 98 15.82 -23.85 -19.63
CA GLY A 98 15.83 -22.65 -20.47
C GLY A 98 14.86 -21.55 -19.99
N LYS A 99 14.90 -20.39 -20.68
CA LYS A 99 14.01 -19.24 -20.44
C LYS A 99 12.65 -19.45 -21.10
N SER A 100 11.57 -18.97 -20.49
CA SER A 100 10.23 -19.03 -21.10
C SER A 100 10.09 -18.03 -22.27
N GLU A 101 9.13 -18.27 -23.17
CA GLU A 101 8.83 -17.32 -24.27
C GLU A 101 8.39 -15.94 -23.74
N GLY A 102 7.61 -15.90 -22.65
CA GLY A 102 7.24 -14.65 -21.98
C GLY A 102 8.45 -13.88 -21.44
N GLU A 103 9.46 -14.57 -20.90
CA GLU A 103 10.71 -13.93 -20.45
C GLU A 103 11.57 -13.44 -21.63
N LYS A 104 11.58 -14.15 -22.76
CA LYS A 104 12.29 -13.71 -23.97
C LYS A 104 11.66 -12.44 -24.54
N LEU A 105 10.33 -12.37 -24.60
CA LEU A 105 9.57 -11.20 -25.04
C LEU A 105 9.76 -10.01 -24.09
N ALA A 106 9.73 -10.27 -22.77
CA ALA A 106 10.03 -9.29 -21.73
C ALA A 106 11.42 -8.64 -21.93
N GLN A 107 12.45 -9.47 -22.11
CA GLN A 107 13.82 -9.00 -22.34
C GLN A 107 13.99 -8.27 -23.68
N ALA A 108 13.27 -8.67 -24.72
CA ALA A 108 13.28 -7.98 -26.00
C ALA A 108 12.62 -6.59 -25.92
N GLY A 109 11.48 -6.48 -25.22
CA GLY A 109 10.82 -5.21 -24.94
C GLY A 109 11.70 -4.26 -24.10
N LEU A 110 12.37 -4.80 -23.08
CA LEU A 110 13.34 -4.06 -22.27
C LEU A 110 14.48 -3.46 -23.10
N ARG A 111 15.00 -4.21 -24.07
CA ARG A 111 16.07 -3.75 -24.98
C ARG A 111 15.60 -2.70 -25.99
N ALA A 112 14.41 -2.86 -26.56
CA ALA A 112 13.84 -1.90 -27.50
C ALA A 112 13.48 -0.56 -26.84
N GLY A 113 13.08 -0.56 -25.56
CA GLY A 113 12.86 0.66 -24.77
C GLY A 113 14.16 1.33 -24.30
N ALA A 114 15.23 0.57 -24.08
CA ALA A 114 16.53 1.08 -23.63
C ALA A 114 17.18 2.02 -24.67
N GLU A 115 17.06 1.74 -25.98
CA GLU A 115 17.60 2.60 -27.04
C GLU A 115 16.95 4.00 -27.11
N LYS A 116 15.69 4.15 -26.67
CA LYS A 116 14.99 5.44 -26.63
C LYS A 116 15.19 6.24 -25.34
N THR A 117 15.83 5.65 -24.33
CA THR A 117 15.91 6.17 -22.96
C THR A 117 17.35 6.33 -22.45
N GLU A 118 18.35 6.17 -23.33
CA GLU A 118 19.76 6.46 -23.06
C GLU A 118 19.94 7.95 -22.70
N GLY A 119 20.13 8.22 -21.41
CA GLY A 119 20.31 9.57 -20.86
C GLY A 119 19.52 9.84 -19.58
N ILE A 120 18.58 8.94 -19.23
CA ILE A 120 17.68 9.13 -18.10
C ILE A 120 18.18 8.33 -16.87
N PRO A 121 18.66 8.97 -15.78
CA PRO A 121 19.28 8.28 -14.64
C PRO A 121 18.39 7.25 -13.95
N TRP A 122 17.06 7.45 -13.97
CA TRP A 122 16.08 6.58 -13.31
C TRP A 122 15.74 5.30 -14.05
N VAL A 123 16.10 5.19 -15.33
CA VAL A 123 15.94 3.94 -16.11
C VAL A 123 16.76 2.79 -15.51
N ARG A 124 17.96 3.12 -15.00
CA ARG A 124 18.90 2.16 -14.39
C ARG A 124 18.59 1.84 -12.94
N ILE A 125 17.78 2.67 -12.27
CA ILE A 125 17.55 2.56 -10.83
C ILE A 125 16.88 1.24 -10.49
N CYS A 126 16.10 0.68 -11.42
CA CYS A 126 15.60 -0.66 -11.18
C CYS A 126 15.36 -1.59 -12.39
N ASP A 127 15.84 -1.31 -13.61
CA ASP A 127 15.54 -2.07 -14.86
C ASP A 127 14.10 -1.86 -15.38
N PHE A 128 13.50 -0.69 -15.10
CA PHE A 128 12.02 -0.49 -15.09
C PHE A 128 11.43 0.27 -16.29
N ALA A 129 12.24 0.96 -17.10
CA ALA A 129 11.69 2.00 -17.99
C ALA A 129 11.01 1.53 -19.28
N ALA A 130 11.05 0.24 -19.60
CA ALA A 130 10.47 -0.24 -20.86
C ALA A 130 8.93 -0.30 -20.87
N GLU A 131 8.29 0.00 -19.73
CA GLU A 131 6.83 -0.08 -19.55
C GLU A 131 6.12 1.27 -19.56
N ALA A 132 6.85 2.40 -19.52
CA ALA A 132 6.26 3.73 -19.49
C ALA A 132 6.18 4.33 -20.90
N ASP A 133 4.98 4.78 -21.28
CA ASP A 133 4.76 5.60 -22.47
C ASP A 133 5.45 6.97 -22.26
N PRO A 134 6.45 7.35 -23.08
CA PRO A 134 7.15 8.62 -22.93
C PRO A 134 6.21 9.84 -22.97
N GLU A 135 5.05 9.75 -23.62
CA GLU A 135 4.06 10.82 -23.68
C GLU A 135 3.35 11.06 -22.33
N GLN A 136 3.40 10.09 -21.41
CA GLN A 136 2.75 10.17 -20.10
C GLN A 136 3.70 10.60 -18.98
N TRP A 137 4.98 10.86 -19.29
CA TRP A 137 5.98 11.24 -18.30
C TRP A 137 5.60 12.50 -17.52
N ILE A 138 5.95 12.51 -16.23
CA ILE A 138 5.79 13.67 -15.35
C ILE A 138 7.21 14.22 -15.13
N THR A 139 7.38 15.50 -15.43
CA THR A 139 8.68 16.17 -15.32
C THR A 139 9.03 16.45 -13.86
N GLU A 140 10.32 16.64 -13.57
CA GLU A 140 10.77 17.06 -12.25
C GLU A 140 10.19 18.42 -11.83
N ASP A 141 10.04 19.35 -12.79
CA ASP A 141 9.42 20.66 -12.55
C ASP A 141 7.93 20.53 -12.19
N GLU A 142 7.19 19.63 -12.85
CA GLU A 142 5.81 19.30 -12.49
C GLU A 142 5.73 18.79 -11.05
N LEU A 143 6.54 17.79 -10.68
CA LEU A 143 6.58 17.25 -9.31
C LEU A 143 6.91 18.36 -8.30
N ASN A 144 7.94 19.17 -8.57
CA ASN A 144 8.31 20.29 -7.71
C ASN A 144 7.21 21.34 -7.58
N SER A 145 6.37 21.54 -8.59
CA SER A 145 5.21 22.43 -8.51
C SER A 145 4.14 21.93 -7.55
N TRP A 146 3.94 20.61 -7.45
CA TRP A 146 2.94 20.01 -6.56
C TRP A 146 3.35 20.08 -5.10
N ARG A 147 4.65 20.18 -4.83
CA ARG A 147 5.20 20.35 -3.48
C ARG A 147 4.86 21.67 -2.82
N ARG A 148 4.53 22.67 -3.62
CA ARG A 148 4.10 23.99 -3.15
C ARG A 148 2.60 24.03 -2.81
N GLN A 149 1.88 22.94 -3.06
CA GLN A 149 0.42 22.87 -2.86
C GLN A 149 0.07 22.10 -1.58
N SER A 150 -0.79 22.68 -0.74
CA SER A 150 -1.31 22.04 0.47
C SER A 150 -2.76 21.56 0.28
N ASP A 151 -3.41 21.14 1.37
CA ASP A 151 -4.85 20.88 1.43
C ASP A 151 -5.54 22.07 2.12
N THR A 152 -5.77 23.13 1.36
CA THR A 152 -6.28 24.41 1.89
C THR A 152 -7.64 24.27 2.61
N PRO A 153 -8.64 23.52 2.10
CA PRO A 153 -9.91 23.31 2.80
C PRO A 153 -9.74 22.68 4.19
N ALA A 154 -8.93 21.63 4.31
CA ALA A 154 -8.69 20.99 5.60
C ALA A 154 -7.84 21.87 6.53
N ASP A 155 -6.85 22.58 6.00
CA ASP A 155 -6.00 23.51 6.75
C ASP A 155 -6.84 24.62 7.39
N ARG A 156 -7.76 25.23 6.63
CA ARG A 156 -8.65 26.29 7.12
C ARG A 156 -9.66 25.79 8.14
N ALA A 157 -10.30 24.65 7.89
CA ALA A 157 -11.24 24.05 8.84
C ALA A 157 -10.58 23.70 10.18
N LEU A 158 -9.33 23.22 10.15
CA LEU A 158 -8.59 22.94 11.37
C LEU A 158 -8.11 24.20 12.08
N ALA A 159 -7.67 25.22 11.35
CA ALA A 159 -7.33 26.53 11.92
C ALA A 159 -8.54 27.16 12.61
N ALA A 160 -9.72 27.06 11.99
CA ALA A 160 -11.00 27.44 12.57
C ALA A 160 -11.28 26.66 13.87
N LEU A 161 -11.16 25.33 13.85
CA LEU A 161 -11.39 24.50 15.04
C LEU A 161 -10.47 24.85 16.21
N ARG A 162 -9.21 25.23 15.97
CA ARG A 162 -8.28 25.63 17.04
C ARG A 162 -8.65 26.95 17.70
N ARG A 163 -9.33 27.85 16.98
CA ARG A 163 -9.83 29.14 17.49
C ARG A 163 -11.23 29.04 18.08
N ALA A 164 -11.84 27.84 18.05
CA ALA A 164 -13.22 27.62 18.45
C ALA A 164 -13.50 28.04 19.90
N GLN A 165 -12.62 27.67 20.85
CA GLN A 165 -12.82 27.98 22.26
C GLN A 165 -12.71 29.48 22.58
N GLU A 166 -11.95 30.23 21.78
CA GLU A 166 -11.81 31.68 21.92
C GLU A 166 -13.06 32.41 21.40
N LEU A 167 -13.63 31.91 20.30
CA LEU A 167 -14.70 32.59 19.56
C LEU A 167 -16.11 32.09 19.92
N VAL A 168 -16.25 30.84 20.36
CA VAL A 168 -17.50 30.15 20.67
C VAL A 168 -17.38 29.50 22.06
N PRO A 169 -17.68 30.23 23.15
CA PRO A 169 -17.49 29.74 24.52
C PRO A 169 -18.27 28.45 24.86
N ASP A 170 -19.41 28.24 24.22
CA ASP A 170 -20.27 27.05 24.44
C ASP A 170 -19.72 25.78 23.78
N PHE A 171 -18.69 25.90 22.93
CA PHE A 171 -18.12 24.76 22.24
C PHE A 171 -17.25 23.90 23.17
N GLN A 172 -17.62 22.62 23.30
CA GLN A 172 -16.85 21.62 24.04
C GLN A 172 -16.39 20.49 23.11
N PRO A 173 -15.07 20.23 22.99
CA PRO A 173 -14.56 19.11 22.19
C PRO A 173 -15.06 17.76 22.71
N ARG A 174 -15.41 16.85 21.79
CA ARG A 174 -15.94 15.54 22.17
C ARG A 174 -14.87 14.61 22.72
N SER A 175 -15.31 13.67 23.58
CA SER A 175 -14.49 12.55 24.05
C SER A 175 -15.17 11.20 23.72
N PRO A 176 -14.46 10.23 23.13
CA PRO A 176 -13.17 10.35 22.45
C PRO A 176 -13.19 11.41 21.34
N ALA A 177 -12.04 12.03 21.07
CA ALA A 177 -11.90 13.06 20.04
C ALA A 177 -12.32 12.56 18.65
N ASP A 178 -13.08 13.38 17.94
CA ASP A 178 -13.45 13.16 16.55
C ASP A 178 -13.57 14.50 15.83
N PRO A 179 -12.54 14.91 15.06
CA PRO A 179 -12.48 16.24 14.49
C PRO A 179 -13.59 16.51 13.48
N ILE A 180 -14.17 15.48 12.85
CA ILE A 180 -15.32 15.63 11.95
C ILE A 180 -16.57 16.05 12.75
N ALA A 181 -16.80 15.39 13.88
CA ALA A 181 -17.92 15.69 14.76
C ALA A 181 -17.78 17.08 15.39
N ASP A 182 -16.56 17.41 15.83
CA ASP A 182 -16.22 18.71 16.42
C ASP A 182 -16.41 19.86 15.41
N ILE A 183 -15.93 19.71 14.16
CA ILE A 183 -16.16 20.68 13.07
C ILE A 183 -17.66 20.83 12.78
N SER A 184 -18.40 19.72 12.73
CA SER A 184 -19.84 19.72 12.44
C SER A 184 -20.65 20.44 13.52
N GLU A 185 -20.28 20.24 14.79
CA GLU A 185 -20.91 20.89 15.94
C GLU A 185 -20.59 22.39 15.99
N LEU A 186 -19.32 22.75 15.78
CA LEU A 186 -18.89 24.14 15.73
C LEU A 186 -19.58 24.92 14.60
N ALA A 187 -19.75 24.30 13.43
CA ALA A 187 -20.47 24.90 12.31
C ALA A 187 -21.95 25.15 12.63
N LYS A 188 -22.59 24.28 13.44
CA LYS A 188 -23.97 24.46 13.91
C LYS A 188 -24.07 25.59 14.93
N LEU A 189 -23.22 25.61 15.96
CA LEU A 189 -23.22 26.68 16.98
C LEU A 189 -22.95 28.06 16.36
N SER A 190 -22.14 28.11 15.31
CA SER A 190 -21.88 29.34 14.55
C SER A 190 -23.05 29.77 13.65
N ALA A 191 -24.18 29.05 13.62
CA ALA A 191 -25.35 29.39 12.82
C ALA A 191 -26.31 30.36 13.50
N ASP A 192 -26.37 30.31 14.84
CA ASP A 192 -27.51 30.82 15.62
C ASP A 192 -27.25 32.20 16.26
N ALA A 193 -26.10 32.84 16.00
CA ALA A 193 -25.73 34.14 16.56
C ALA A 193 -25.88 35.28 15.53
N GLU A 194 -26.18 36.51 15.97
CA GLU A 194 -25.88 37.70 15.16
C GLU A 194 -24.35 37.75 14.97
N LEU A 195 -23.89 37.41 13.76
CA LEU A 195 -22.49 37.11 13.51
C LEU A 195 -21.67 38.39 13.31
N ASP A 196 -20.65 38.56 14.16
CA ASP A 196 -19.51 39.40 13.80
C ASP A 196 -18.75 38.80 12.60
N ASP A 197 -17.92 39.62 11.95
CA ASP A 197 -17.16 39.22 10.75
C ASP A 197 -16.23 38.02 11.01
N ALA A 198 -15.70 37.88 12.23
CA ALA A 198 -14.75 36.82 12.59
C ALA A 198 -15.44 35.44 12.68
N ARG A 199 -16.62 35.38 13.30
CA ARG A 199 -17.45 34.17 13.36
C ARG A 199 -18.05 33.82 12.00
N ALA A 200 -18.38 34.83 11.18
CA ALA A 200 -18.82 34.61 9.80
C ALA A 200 -17.72 33.94 8.95
N SER A 201 -16.48 34.43 9.04
CA SER A 201 -15.33 33.80 8.37
C SER A 201 -15.09 32.38 8.86
N LEU A 202 -15.14 32.15 10.18
CA LEU A 202 -15.01 30.83 10.78
C LEU A 202 -16.03 29.85 10.22
N ARG A 203 -17.31 30.25 10.20
CA ARG A 203 -18.41 29.46 9.67
C ARG A 203 -18.20 29.11 8.20
N ALA A 204 -17.76 30.08 7.39
CA ALA A 204 -17.53 29.86 5.96
C ALA A 204 -16.46 28.79 5.71
N ASP A 205 -15.34 28.84 6.45
CA ASP A 205 -14.27 27.83 6.33
C ASP A 205 -14.72 26.42 6.75
N LEU A 206 -15.48 26.32 7.85
CA LEU A 206 -16.03 25.04 8.32
C LEU A 206 -17.05 24.47 7.31
N GLN A 207 -17.94 25.31 6.79
CA GLN A 207 -18.96 24.90 5.83
C GLN A 207 -18.37 24.50 4.48
N ALA A 208 -17.34 25.21 4.00
CA ALA A 208 -16.64 24.86 2.77
C ALA A 208 -16.07 23.43 2.86
N PHE A 209 -15.37 23.11 3.95
CA PHE A 209 -14.82 21.78 4.17
C PHE A 209 -15.92 20.70 4.30
N LEU A 210 -16.95 20.95 5.14
CA LEU A 210 -18.06 20.00 5.31
C LEU A 210 -18.81 19.73 4.00
N THR A 211 -18.94 20.74 3.15
CA THR A 211 -19.60 20.65 1.85
C THR A 211 -18.77 19.79 0.89
N GLU A 212 -17.46 20.01 0.85
CA GLU A 212 -16.55 19.25 0.00
C GLU A 212 -16.51 17.76 0.36
N ILE A 213 -16.36 17.41 1.64
CA ILE A 213 -16.26 16.01 2.07
C ILE A 213 -17.59 15.26 1.96
N ASN A 214 -18.72 15.96 1.83
CA ASN A 214 -20.04 15.36 1.70
C ASN A 214 -20.47 15.18 0.23
N GLN A 215 -19.64 15.60 -0.73
CA GLN A 215 -19.86 15.41 -2.16
C GLN A 215 -19.17 14.15 -2.68
N ARG A 216 -19.69 13.62 -3.79
CA ARG A 216 -18.99 12.60 -4.59
C ARG A 216 -17.76 13.23 -5.24
N PRO A 217 -16.70 12.45 -5.51
CA PRO A 217 -15.59 12.96 -6.30
C PRO A 217 -16.08 13.50 -7.65
N PRO A 218 -15.48 14.60 -8.15
CA PRO A 218 -15.84 15.15 -9.44
C PRO A 218 -15.50 14.18 -10.58
N ARG A 219 -16.07 14.48 -11.76
CA ARG A 219 -15.88 13.73 -13.01
C ARG A 219 -14.42 13.32 -13.21
N GLY A 220 -14.16 12.01 -13.36
CA GLY A 220 -12.84 11.45 -13.63
C GLY A 220 -11.88 11.41 -12.44
N ALA A 221 -12.16 12.12 -11.35
CA ALA A 221 -11.37 12.08 -10.11
C ALA A 221 -11.88 11.04 -9.12
N GLY A 222 -13.04 10.42 -9.37
CA GLY A 222 -13.62 9.34 -8.57
C GLY A 222 -13.35 7.95 -9.13
N ALA A 223 -14.20 6.97 -8.78
CA ALA A 223 -14.06 5.60 -9.29
C ALA A 223 -14.36 5.54 -10.79
N ILE A 224 -15.32 6.33 -11.26
CA ILE A 224 -15.68 6.42 -12.68
C ILE A 224 -14.60 7.18 -13.46
N SER A 225 -14.13 6.60 -14.56
CA SER A 225 -13.07 7.18 -15.40
C SER A 225 -13.59 8.29 -16.32
N GLU A 226 -12.67 9.15 -16.81
CA GLU A 226 -13.03 10.20 -17.79
C GLU A 226 -13.59 9.62 -19.10
N GLU A 227 -13.12 8.44 -19.51
CA GLU A 227 -13.58 7.74 -20.72
C GLU A 227 -15.02 7.28 -20.59
N TRP A 228 -15.43 6.77 -19.42
CA TRP A 228 -16.82 6.41 -19.17
C TRP A 228 -17.74 7.63 -19.31
N TYR A 229 -17.35 8.75 -18.70
CA TYR A 229 -18.09 9.99 -18.83
C TYR A 229 -18.12 10.50 -20.27
N SER A 230 -17.02 10.38 -21.00
CA SER A 230 -16.95 10.77 -22.42
C SER A 230 -17.86 9.91 -23.29
N ALA A 231 -17.94 8.61 -23.02
CA ALA A 231 -18.87 7.70 -23.69
C ALA A 231 -20.34 8.04 -23.37
N ARG A 232 -20.66 8.42 -22.12
CA ARG A 232 -21.99 8.89 -21.74
C ARG A 232 -22.35 10.19 -22.46
N ASP A 233 -21.43 11.15 -22.49
CA ASP A 233 -21.67 12.44 -23.13
C ASP A 233 -21.84 12.30 -24.64
N ALA A 234 -21.10 11.38 -25.29
CA ALA A 234 -21.33 11.03 -26.69
C ALA A 234 -22.76 10.50 -26.92
N ARG A 235 -23.29 9.67 -26.00
CA ARG A 235 -24.70 9.21 -26.05
C ARG A 235 -25.69 10.37 -25.86
N ARG A 236 -25.38 11.34 -25.00
CA ARG A 236 -26.21 12.54 -24.78
C ARG A 236 -26.24 13.44 -26.01
N LEU A 237 -25.08 13.74 -26.58
CA LEU A 237 -24.93 14.52 -27.80
C LEU A 237 -25.68 13.89 -28.97
N ALA A 238 -25.61 12.55 -29.12
CA ALA A 238 -26.39 11.83 -30.12
C ALA A 238 -27.92 11.95 -29.96
N ARG A 239 -28.39 12.29 -28.75
CA ARG A 239 -29.81 12.57 -28.44
C ARG A 239 -30.14 14.07 -28.46
N GLY A 240 -29.20 14.94 -28.83
CA GLY A 240 -29.37 16.39 -28.81
C GLY A 240 -29.35 17.00 -27.40
N VAL A 241 -28.81 16.30 -26.41
CA VAL A 241 -28.68 16.79 -25.02
C VAL A 241 -27.24 17.22 -24.77
N GLU A 242 -27.05 18.45 -24.29
CA GLU A 242 -25.73 18.97 -23.94
C GLU A 242 -25.09 18.20 -22.77
N PRO A 243 -23.77 17.97 -22.77
CA PRO A 243 -23.08 17.23 -21.69
C PRO A 243 -23.30 17.80 -20.28
N HIS A 244 -23.41 19.13 -20.18
CA HIS A 244 -23.58 19.87 -18.93
C HIS A 244 -25.04 20.00 -18.46
N ALA A 245 -26.00 19.51 -19.23
CA ALA A 245 -27.40 19.52 -18.82
C ALA A 245 -27.62 18.67 -17.55
N PRO A 246 -28.53 19.07 -16.65
CA PRO A 246 -28.86 18.29 -15.45
C PRO A 246 -29.11 16.82 -15.75
N LEU A 247 -28.61 15.92 -14.90
CA LEU A 247 -28.82 14.49 -15.04
C LEU A 247 -30.30 14.15 -14.86
N THR A 248 -30.84 13.33 -15.75
CA THR A 248 -32.12 12.65 -15.50
C THR A 248 -31.96 11.64 -14.35
N HIS A 249 -33.07 11.23 -13.74
CA HIS A 249 -33.04 10.26 -12.66
C HIS A 249 -32.40 8.93 -13.09
N GLU A 250 -32.67 8.47 -14.31
CA GLU A 250 -32.11 7.24 -14.87
C GLU A 250 -30.60 7.33 -15.08
N GLU A 251 -30.09 8.45 -15.61
CA GLU A 251 -28.66 8.67 -15.81
C GLU A 251 -27.90 8.77 -14.47
N LEU A 252 -28.53 9.35 -13.45
CA LEU A 252 -27.97 9.37 -12.11
C LEU A 252 -27.87 7.95 -11.53
N ILE A 253 -28.91 7.13 -11.70
CA ILE A 253 -28.88 5.71 -11.29
C ILE A 253 -27.79 4.95 -12.04
N GLU A 254 -27.67 5.15 -13.35
CA GLU A 254 -26.62 4.53 -14.18
C GLU A 254 -25.22 4.87 -13.63
N GLU A 255 -24.98 6.15 -13.35
CA GLU A 255 -23.70 6.62 -12.82
C GLU A 255 -23.39 6.02 -11.43
N LEU A 256 -24.34 6.08 -10.50
CA LEU A 256 -24.15 5.54 -9.14
C LEU A 256 -23.96 4.01 -9.15
N THR A 257 -24.67 3.31 -10.03
CA THR A 257 -24.54 1.86 -10.19
C THR A 257 -23.17 1.48 -10.73
N GLU A 258 -22.63 2.25 -11.68
CA GLU A 258 -21.29 2.02 -12.22
C GLU A 258 -20.21 2.30 -11.17
N GLU A 259 -20.32 3.39 -10.40
CA GLU A 259 -19.43 3.65 -9.27
C GLU A 259 -19.43 2.48 -8.28
N ALA A 260 -20.62 2.01 -7.90
CA ALA A 260 -20.78 0.86 -7.02
C ALA A 260 -20.17 -0.43 -7.61
N ARG A 261 -20.29 -0.65 -8.93
CA ARG A 261 -19.68 -1.79 -9.64
C ARG A 261 -18.17 -1.80 -9.48
N ILE A 262 -17.51 -0.67 -9.78
CA ILE A 262 -16.05 -0.53 -9.75
C ILE A 262 -15.54 -0.71 -8.32
N LEU A 263 -16.12 -0.01 -7.35
CA LEU A 263 -15.72 -0.11 -5.94
C LEU A 263 -15.82 -1.54 -5.42
N ARG A 264 -16.91 -2.25 -5.74
CA ARG A 264 -17.12 -3.64 -5.33
C ARG A 264 -16.08 -4.58 -5.96
N ALA A 265 -15.76 -4.41 -7.24
CA ALA A 265 -14.77 -5.22 -7.94
C ALA A 265 -13.37 -5.05 -7.35
N ALA A 266 -12.97 -3.80 -7.06
CA ALA A 266 -11.71 -3.47 -6.41
C ALA A 266 -11.58 -4.09 -5.01
N GLN A 267 -12.64 -4.01 -4.20
CA GLN A 267 -12.66 -4.63 -2.86
C GLN A 267 -12.59 -6.16 -2.92
N GLN A 268 -13.19 -6.77 -3.93
CA GLN A 268 -13.09 -8.23 -4.14
C GLN A 268 -11.67 -8.63 -4.52
N MET A 269 -11.05 -7.89 -5.43
CA MET A 269 -9.64 -8.06 -5.80
C MET A 269 -8.76 -7.97 -4.54
N PHE A 270 -8.98 -6.96 -3.69
CA PHE A 270 -8.26 -6.84 -2.42
C PHE A 270 -8.35 -8.11 -1.57
N TYR A 271 -9.55 -8.65 -1.33
CA TYR A 271 -9.70 -9.86 -0.52
C TYR A 271 -9.23 -11.14 -1.21
N LYS A 272 -9.31 -11.20 -2.54
CA LYS A 272 -8.72 -12.28 -3.33
C LYS A 272 -7.22 -12.37 -3.06
N PHE A 273 -6.55 -11.23 -2.95
CA PHE A 273 -5.10 -11.07 -2.81
C PHE A 273 -4.64 -10.47 -1.46
N VAL A 274 -5.44 -10.55 -0.41
CA VAL A 274 -5.19 -9.79 0.83
C VAL A 274 -3.85 -10.10 1.48
N GLY A 275 -3.43 -11.38 1.51
CA GLY A 275 -2.12 -11.77 2.05
C GLY A 275 -0.95 -11.13 1.29
N PRO A 276 -0.83 -11.38 -0.03
CA PRO A 276 0.15 -10.72 -0.89
C PRO A 276 0.13 -9.18 -0.81
N ILE A 277 -1.06 -8.55 -0.85
CA ILE A 277 -1.18 -7.09 -0.76
C ILE A 277 -0.63 -6.58 0.57
N LEU A 278 -0.95 -7.23 1.70
CA LEU A 278 -0.40 -6.84 3.01
C LEU A 278 1.12 -7.05 3.09
N LEU A 279 1.66 -8.11 2.47
CA LEU A 279 3.10 -8.30 2.37
C LEU A 279 3.77 -7.16 1.59
N SER A 280 3.17 -6.74 0.47
CA SER A 280 3.64 -5.59 -0.30
C SER A 280 3.57 -4.30 0.50
N LEU A 281 2.43 -4.03 1.15
CA LEU A 281 2.25 -2.81 1.93
C LEU A 281 3.29 -2.71 3.05
N LEU A 282 3.61 -3.82 3.73
CA LEU A 282 4.62 -3.81 4.78
C LEU A 282 6.05 -3.68 4.24
N HIS A 283 6.44 -4.51 3.27
CA HIS A 283 7.85 -4.70 2.92
C HIS A 283 8.34 -3.80 1.78
N PHE A 284 7.44 -3.31 0.94
CA PHE A 284 7.74 -2.35 -0.13
C PHE A 284 7.29 -0.95 0.27
N SER A 285 5.99 -0.76 0.54
CA SER A 285 5.41 0.57 0.75
C SER A 285 5.82 1.19 2.08
N LEU A 286 5.70 0.46 3.19
CA LEU A 286 6.06 0.96 4.52
C LEU A 286 7.58 0.97 4.69
N ALA A 287 8.22 -0.20 4.67
CA ALA A 287 9.67 -0.27 4.89
C ALA A 287 10.47 0.57 3.87
N GLY A 288 10.10 0.51 2.58
CA GLY A 288 10.74 1.31 1.53
C GLY A 288 10.25 2.76 1.51
N GLY A 289 8.96 2.98 1.26
CA GLY A 289 8.39 4.32 1.04
C GLY A 289 8.54 5.27 2.24
N PHE A 290 8.35 4.78 3.47
CA PHE A 290 8.58 5.55 4.70
C PHE A 290 10.07 5.64 5.05
N SER A 291 10.96 5.33 4.13
CA SER A 291 12.39 5.60 4.28
C SER A 291 12.89 6.53 3.19
N SER A 292 11.99 7.17 2.45
CA SER A 292 12.36 8.26 1.55
C SER A 292 12.80 9.49 2.37
N PRO A 293 13.94 10.12 2.00
CA PRO A 293 14.44 11.30 2.70
C PRO A 293 13.38 12.41 2.88
N LYS A 294 12.57 12.63 1.84
CA LYS A 294 11.53 13.66 1.82
C LYS A 294 10.38 13.35 2.79
N ILE A 295 9.83 12.14 2.81
CA ILE A 295 8.78 11.76 3.79
C ILE A 295 9.38 11.69 5.20
N MET A 296 10.63 11.25 5.33
CA MET A 296 11.36 11.24 6.61
C MET A 296 11.51 12.62 7.22
N SER A 297 11.67 13.67 6.41
CA SER A 297 11.71 15.04 6.93
C SER A 297 10.46 15.41 7.73
N VAL A 298 9.27 14.95 7.33
CA VAL A 298 7.99 15.15 8.04
C VAL A 298 7.90 14.27 9.29
N LEU A 299 8.19 12.98 9.16
CA LEU A 299 8.02 12.02 10.26
C LEU A 299 9.01 12.25 11.40
N ARG A 300 10.20 12.80 11.11
CA ARG A 300 11.16 13.27 12.11
C ARG A 300 10.54 14.33 13.00
N GLN A 301 9.87 15.34 12.43
CA GLN A 301 9.28 16.43 13.22
C GLN A 301 8.16 15.98 14.16
N THR A 302 7.45 14.90 13.82
CA THR A 302 6.29 14.43 14.58
C THR A 302 6.63 13.31 15.57
N GLY A 303 7.76 12.62 15.39
CA GLY A 303 8.12 11.43 16.16
C GLY A 303 7.08 10.30 16.03
N TYR A 304 6.30 10.30 14.94
CA TYR A 304 5.13 9.44 14.74
C TYR A 304 5.52 7.97 14.63
N LEU A 305 6.46 7.64 13.72
CA LEU A 305 6.93 6.27 13.46
C LEU A 305 8.32 5.99 13.99
N VAL A 306 9.25 6.93 13.85
CA VAL A 306 10.64 6.83 14.31
C VAL A 306 10.84 7.79 15.49
N PRO A 307 11.55 7.41 16.57
CA PRO A 307 11.88 8.34 17.64
C PRO A 307 12.60 9.57 17.08
N TYR A 308 12.23 10.74 17.58
CA TYR A 308 13.05 11.92 17.40
C TYR A 308 14.39 11.69 18.10
N ARG A 309 15.49 11.64 17.34
CA ARG A 309 16.85 11.68 17.88
C ARG A 309 17.53 12.91 17.31
N ASN A 310 18.07 13.73 18.20
CA ASN A 310 18.81 14.94 17.85
C ASN A 310 20.03 14.51 17.01
N VAL A 311 20.16 15.01 15.78
CA VAL A 311 21.34 14.74 14.94
C VAL A 311 22.65 15.19 15.62
N SER A 312 22.57 16.13 16.58
CA SER A 312 23.72 16.58 17.39
C SER A 312 24.22 15.58 18.43
N SER A 313 23.38 14.65 18.93
CA SER A 313 23.79 13.76 20.02
C SER A 313 24.72 12.64 19.58
N SER A 314 24.94 12.46 18.26
CA SER A 314 25.96 11.57 17.72
C SER A 314 27.38 12.18 17.76
N SER A 315 27.49 13.51 17.96
CA SER A 315 28.78 14.21 17.99
C SER A 315 29.28 14.54 19.41
N GLY A 316 28.52 14.21 20.47
CA GLY A 316 28.87 14.63 21.83
C GLY A 316 28.42 13.74 23.01
N GLY A 317 27.94 12.52 22.78
CA GLY A 317 27.49 11.64 23.86
C GLY A 317 28.60 10.77 24.46
N GLU A 318 29.33 11.29 25.44
CA GLU A 318 30.18 10.53 26.38
C GLU A 318 29.38 9.72 27.43
N ASP A 319 28.08 9.49 27.23
CA ASP A 319 27.24 8.85 28.24
C ASP A 319 27.29 7.32 28.15
N GLY A 320 28.22 6.73 28.92
CA GLY A 320 28.07 5.37 29.46
C GLY A 320 29.09 4.31 29.05
N ALA A 321 30.17 4.66 28.36
CA ALA A 321 31.27 3.72 28.12
C ALA A 321 32.22 3.69 29.32
N SER A 322 32.21 2.56 30.05
CA SER A 322 33.27 2.19 30.99
C SER A 322 34.65 2.47 30.37
N LYS A 323 35.39 3.41 30.95
CA LYS A 323 36.79 3.69 30.59
C LYS A 323 37.63 2.45 30.90
N THR A 324 37.80 1.59 29.90
CA THR A 324 38.85 0.58 29.86
C THR A 324 39.71 0.83 28.62
N SER A 325 40.91 1.36 28.88
CA SER A 325 42.13 1.35 28.07
C SER A 325 42.03 1.42 26.54
N GLY A 326 42.37 2.58 25.97
CA GLY A 326 43.33 2.68 24.85
C GLY A 326 42.92 2.27 23.42
N GLY A 327 41.64 2.02 23.13
CA GLY A 327 41.16 1.71 21.77
C GLY A 327 40.29 2.83 21.20
N ALA A 328 40.43 3.14 19.90
CA ALA A 328 39.52 4.02 19.17
C ALA A 328 38.05 3.57 19.37
N PRO A 329 37.08 4.50 19.52
CA PRO A 329 35.70 4.14 19.77
C PRO A 329 35.15 3.27 18.63
N LYS A 330 34.61 2.09 18.97
CA LYS A 330 34.01 1.16 18.01
C LYS A 330 32.76 1.79 17.39
N ARG A 331 32.82 2.19 16.11
CA ARG A 331 31.64 2.67 15.36
C ARG A 331 30.59 1.54 15.29
N ILE A 332 29.45 1.76 15.93
CA ILE A 332 28.31 0.83 15.90
C ILE A 332 27.63 0.93 14.53
N SER A 333 27.45 -0.20 13.84
CA SER A 333 26.78 -0.23 12.54
C SER A 333 25.30 0.19 12.64
N PRO A 334 24.67 0.68 11.55
CA PRO A 334 23.25 1.00 11.54
C PRO A 334 22.37 -0.20 11.93
N VAL A 335 22.77 -1.42 11.55
CA VAL A 335 22.06 -2.65 11.92
C VAL A 335 22.14 -2.93 13.43
N GLU A 336 23.32 -2.78 14.04
CA GLU A 336 23.48 -2.92 15.50
C GLU A 336 22.71 -1.81 16.24
N ARG A 337 22.67 -0.59 15.70
CA ARG A 337 21.90 0.52 16.28
C ARG A 337 20.39 0.31 16.20
N ALA A 338 19.89 -0.21 15.07
CA ALA A 338 18.50 -0.62 14.96
C ALA A 338 18.18 -1.71 15.99
N ALA A 339 19.04 -2.74 16.10
CA ALA A 339 18.87 -3.82 17.07
C ALA A 339 18.77 -3.32 18.54
N MET A 340 19.41 -2.20 18.87
CA MET A 340 19.33 -1.54 20.18
C MET A 340 18.05 -0.71 20.42
N GLN A 341 17.08 -0.72 19.49
CA GLN A 341 15.80 -0.04 19.66
C GLN A 341 15.05 -0.57 20.89
N SER A 342 14.53 0.34 21.72
CA SER A 342 13.78 -0.05 22.91
C SER A 342 12.45 -0.73 22.55
N GLN A 343 12.07 -1.75 23.33
CA GLN A 343 10.82 -2.48 23.16
C GLN A 343 9.60 -1.54 23.07
N ARG A 344 9.56 -0.52 23.94
CA ARG A 344 8.49 0.50 23.96
C ARG A 344 8.38 1.24 22.63
N THR A 345 9.50 1.51 21.96
CA THR A 345 9.48 2.16 20.65
C THR A 345 8.94 1.20 19.60
N ALA A 346 9.43 -0.03 19.59
CA ALA A 346 8.96 -1.06 18.66
C ALA A 346 7.45 -1.32 18.80
N ASP A 347 6.92 -1.36 20.02
CA ASP A 347 5.48 -1.51 20.30
C ASP A 347 4.68 -0.32 19.77
N ARG A 348 5.19 0.91 19.94
CA ARG A 348 4.54 2.11 19.40
C ARG A 348 4.50 2.07 17.87
N THR A 349 5.62 1.75 17.21
CA THR A 349 5.68 1.60 15.76
C THR A 349 4.69 0.54 15.30
N TRP A 350 4.66 -0.63 15.95
CA TRP A 350 3.70 -1.71 15.67
C TRP A 350 2.23 -1.26 15.79
N SER A 351 1.86 -0.55 16.85
CA SER A 351 0.51 0.00 16.99
C SER A 351 0.12 0.92 15.83
N ARG A 352 1.04 1.78 15.35
CA ARG A 352 0.78 2.64 14.19
C ARG A 352 0.60 1.85 12.89
N LEU A 353 1.36 0.78 12.70
CA LEU A 353 1.17 -0.10 11.53
C LEU A 353 -0.20 -0.78 11.54
N LEU A 354 -0.71 -1.13 12.72
CA LEU A 354 -2.06 -1.67 12.87
C LEU A 354 -3.15 -0.61 12.63
N GLU A 355 -2.94 0.65 13.05
CA GLU A 355 -3.83 1.77 12.69
C GLU A 355 -3.95 1.91 11.16
N THR A 356 -2.82 1.89 10.45
CA THR A 356 -2.79 1.93 8.97
C THR A 356 -3.50 0.73 8.35
N THR A 357 -3.30 -0.48 8.91
CA THR A 357 -3.97 -1.67 8.40
C THR A 357 -5.49 -1.60 8.64
N GLN A 358 -5.93 -1.06 9.78
CA GLN A 358 -7.35 -0.81 10.05
C GLN A 358 -7.93 0.16 9.02
N TYR A 359 -7.24 1.26 8.70
CA TYR A 359 -7.65 2.20 7.66
C TYR A 359 -7.91 1.52 6.31
N VAL A 360 -6.97 0.67 5.86
CA VAL A 360 -7.14 -0.12 4.62
C VAL A 360 -8.37 -1.01 4.71
N LEU A 361 -8.60 -1.70 5.83
CA LEU A 361 -9.78 -2.56 6.00
C LEU A 361 -11.09 -1.79 6.09
N ASP A 362 -11.07 -0.56 6.60
CA ASP A 362 -12.22 0.34 6.63
C ASP A 362 -12.60 0.80 5.22
N VAL A 363 -11.63 1.10 4.37
CA VAL A 363 -11.84 1.38 2.93
C VAL A 363 -12.33 0.14 2.17
N MET A 364 -11.74 -1.03 2.46
CA MET A 364 -11.95 -2.23 1.65
C MET A 364 -13.22 -3.02 2.01
N GLN A 365 -13.96 -2.59 3.03
CA GLN A 365 -14.98 -3.44 3.64
C GLN A 365 -16.11 -3.86 2.69
N ASP A 366 -16.83 -2.88 2.17
CA ASP A 366 -17.96 -3.04 1.27
C ASP A 366 -18.26 -1.72 0.55
N VAL A 367 -19.21 -1.74 -0.38
CA VAL A 367 -19.49 -0.62 -1.27
C VAL A 367 -20.02 0.62 -0.53
N ASP A 368 -20.64 0.44 0.65
CA ASP A 368 -21.13 1.57 1.44
C ASP A 368 -19.99 2.28 2.18
N ALA A 369 -18.84 1.61 2.34
CA ALA A 369 -17.73 2.10 3.13
C ALA A 369 -17.21 3.46 2.67
N LEU A 370 -17.35 3.80 1.39
CA LEU A 370 -16.90 5.08 0.81
C LEU A 370 -18.03 6.08 0.57
N LEU A 371 -19.26 5.77 0.97
CA LEU A 371 -20.37 6.70 0.82
C LEU A 371 -20.24 7.87 1.82
N PRO A 372 -20.35 9.13 1.36
CA PRO A 372 -20.43 10.29 2.24
C PRO A 372 -21.78 10.31 2.98
N PRO A 373 -21.91 11.07 4.08
CA PRO A 373 -23.10 11.08 4.92
C PRO A 373 -24.42 11.28 4.17
N ALA A 374 -24.49 12.21 3.20
CA ALA A 374 -25.69 12.48 2.43
C ALA A 374 -26.19 11.26 1.63
N LEU A 375 -25.28 10.49 1.04
CA LEU A 375 -25.64 9.30 0.26
C LEU A 375 -25.89 8.09 1.16
N PHE A 376 -25.09 7.95 2.23
CA PHE A 376 -25.22 6.86 3.18
C PHE A 376 -26.57 6.89 3.92
N ALA A 377 -27.08 8.08 4.23
CA ALA A 377 -28.36 8.26 4.91
C ALA A 377 -29.59 8.00 4.02
N ASN A 378 -29.45 7.95 2.70
CA ASN A 378 -30.56 7.78 1.76
C ASN A 378 -30.78 6.29 1.43
N PRO A 379 -31.86 5.64 1.92
CA PRO A 379 -32.08 4.21 1.69
C PRO A 379 -32.31 3.85 0.22
N ALA A 380 -32.89 4.75 -0.57
CA ALA A 380 -33.14 4.51 -2.00
C ALA A 380 -31.83 4.45 -2.79
N ILE A 381 -30.87 5.32 -2.45
CA ILE A 381 -29.53 5.29 -3.06
C ILE A 381 -28.76 4.07 -2.56
N ARG A 382 -28.71 3.86 -1.24
CA ARG A 382 -27.93 2.80 -0.61
C ARG A 382 -28.38 1.40 -1.04
N THR A 383 -29.69 1.15 -1.16
CA THR A 383 -30.21 -0.17 -1.55
C THR A 383 -30.44 -0.31 -3.06
N GLY A 384 -30.87 0.76 -3.74
CA GLY A 384 -31.20 0.73 -5.16
C GLY A 384 -30.01 0.97 -6.08
N CYS A 385 -29.12 1.91 -5.76
CA CYS A 385 -28.00 2.31 -6.63
C CYS A 385 -26.66 1.71 -6.18
N TYR A 386 -26.52 1.35 -4.90
CA TYR A 386 -25.36 0.69 -4.31
C TYR A 386 -25.69 -0.73 -3.83
N PRO A 387 -26.27 -1.61 -4.67
CA PRO A 387 -26.74 -2.90 -4.18
C PRO A 387 -25.58 -3.71 -3.59
N GLN A 388 -25.69 -4.13 -2.35
CA GLN A 388 -24.67 -4.97 -1.70
C GLN A 388 -24.40 -6.29 -2.46
N PRO A 389 -25.43 -7.04 -2.91
CA PRO A 389 -25.24 -8.11 -3.88
C PRO A 389 -25.04 -7.55 -5.29
N ASP A 390 -24.26 -8.27 -6.10
CA ASP A 390 -24.18 -8.01 -7.55
C ASP A 390 -25.59 -8.10 -8.18
N PRO A 391 -25.94 -7.23 -9.17
CA PRO A 391 -27.20 -7.26 -9.93
C PRO A 391 -27.74 -8.63 -10.35
N ARG A 392 -26.86 -9.65 -10.47
CA ARG A 392 -27.23 -11.05 -10.74
C ARG A 392 -27.72 -11.83 -9.50
N GLY A 393 -28.02 -11.17 -8.39
CA GLY A 393 -28.55 -11.78 -7.18
C GLY A 393 -27.56 -12.67 -6.43
N ARG A 394 -26.26 -12.59 -6.76
CA ARG A 394 -25.21 -13.34 -6.05
C ARG A 394 -25.06 -12.78 -4.64
N LYS A 395 -25.54 -13.50 -3.62
CA LYS A 395 -25.38 -13.20 -2.17
C LYS A 395 -23.91 -13.19 -1.68
N HIS A 396 -22.95 -13.20 -2.59
CA HIS A 396 -21.61 -13.75 -2.40
C HIS A 396 -20.51 -12.67 -2.29
N MET A 397 -20.87 -11.38 -2.31
CA MET A 397 -19.97 -10.38 -2.89
C MET A 397 -20.06 -8.96 -2.28
N GLY A 398 -20.44 -8.80 -1.01
CA GLY A 398 -20.58 -7.44 -0.46
C GLY A 398 -20.80 -7.39 1.04
N SER A 399 -21.94 -7.88 1.50
CA SER A 399 -22.31 -7.83 2.90
C SER A 399 -22.44 -9.23 3.50
N THR A 400 -21.70 -9.51 4.57
CA THR A 400 -22.25 -10.44 5.57
C THR A 400 -23.23 -9.65 6.43
N PRO A 401 -24.25 -10.26 7.05
CA PRO A 401 -25.01 -9.59 8.10
C PRO A 401 -24.06 -8.90 9.10
N ASP A 402 -22.93 -9.55 9.38
CA ASP A 402 -21.85 -9.07 10.26
C ASP A 402 -21.06 -7.83 9.74
N SER A 403 -21.04 -7.55 8.43
CA SER A 403 -20.27 -6.40 7.91
C SER A 403 -20.98 -5.07 8.16
N HIS A 404 -22.32 -5.07 8.15
CA HIS A 404 -23.17 -3.90 8.46
C HIS A 404 -23.82 -3.96 9.84
N SER A 405 -23.80 -5.11 10.52
CA SER A 405 -24.42 -5.25 11.82
C SER A 405 -23.67 -4.42 12.86
N PHE A 406 -24.18 -3.22 13.09
CA PHE A 406 -23.89 -2.44 14.29
C PHE A 406 -24.33 -3.20 15.56
N HIS A 407 -25.24 -4.17 15.45
CA HIS A 407 -25.69 -5.01 16.57
C HIS A 407 -24.62 -5.97 17.09
N ALA A 408 -23.63 -6.33 16.25
CA ALA A 408 -22.53 -7.24 16.60
C ALA A 408 -21.27 -6.51 17.10
N ILE A 409 -21.29 -5.18 17.17
CA ILE A 409 -20.23 -4.36 17.77
C ILE A 409 -20.70 -3.80 19.11
N GLY A 410 -19.77 -3.65 20.06
CA GLY A 410 -20.06 -3.11 21.38
C GLY A 410 -20.59 -1.67 21.34
N ASP A 411 -21.38 -1.28 22.35
CA ASP A 411 -22.11 -0.01 22.38
C ASP A 411 -21.19 1.22 22.25
N ALA A 412 -20.00 1.18 22.85
CA ALA A 412 -19.01 2.26 22.73
C ALA A 412 -18.51 2.45 21.29
N GLN A 413 -18.27 1.35 20.57
CA GLN A 413 -17.86 1.39 19.17
C GLN A 413 -19.00 1.88 18.27
N ARG A 414 -20.22 1.39 18.50
CA ARG A 414 -21.42 1.84 17.78
C ARG A 414 -21.63 3.33 17.95
N SER A 415 -21.67 3.81 19.20
CA SER A 415 -21.85 5.23 19.52
C SER A 415 -20.79 6.10 18.87
N TYR A 416 -19.52 5.66 18.81
CA TYR A 416 -18.47 6.43 18.14
C TYR A 416 -18.69 6.53 16.63
N LEU A 417 -19.00 5.42 15.96
CA LEU A 417 -19.16 5.37 14.49
C LEU A 417 -20.42 6.09 14.00
N GLU A 418 -21.49 6.14 14.79
CA GLU A 418 -22.76 6.76 14.42
C GLU A 418 -22.75 8.30 14.51
N ARG A 419 -21.79 8.90 15.24
CA ARG A 419 -21.74 10.36 15.49
C ARG A 419 -21.72 11.23 14.23
N VAL A 420 -21.03 10.77 13.19
CA VAL A 420 -20.75 11.57 11.98
C VAL A 420 -21.50 11.09 10.74
N GLY A 421 -22.12 9.90 10.81
CA GLY A 421 -22.71 9.24 9.65
C GLY A 421 -21.67 8.80 8.60
N GLY A 422 -22.12 8.45 7.40
CA GLY A 422 -21.25 7.99 6.32
C GLY A 422 -20.63 6.60 6.53
N GLY A 423 -19.99 6.09 5.48
CA GLY A 423 -19.28 4.81 5.53
C GLY A 423 -17.96 4.87 6.30
N ARG A 424 -17.52 3.73 6.88
CA ARG A 424 -16.29 3.66 7.71
C ARG A 424 -15.02 4.07 6.95
N GLY A 425 -14.91 3.70 5.68
CA GLY A 425 -13.78 4.07 4.81
C GLY A 425 -13.74 5.57 4.51
N TRP A 426 -14.90 6.18 4.26
CA TRP A 426 -15.06 7.62 4.14
C TRP A 426 -14.66 8.33 5.43
N GLN A 427 -15.22 7.91 6.58
CA GLN A 427 -14.91 8.52 7.87
C GLN A 427 -13.41 8.44 8.17
N SER A 428 -12.79 7.29 7.94
CA SER A 428 -11.36 7.11 8.20
C SER A 428 -10.49 7.94 7.25
N SER A 429 -10.87 8.06 5.97
CA SER A 429 -10.15 8.90 4.99
C SER A 429 -10.20 10.37 5.37
N VAL A 430 -11.37 10.88 5.74
CA VAL A 430 -11.53 12.28 6.18
C VAL A 430 -10.82 12.54 7.51
N ARG A 431 -10.85 11.60 8.46
CA ARG A 431 -10.08 11.75 9.72
C ARG A 431 -8.58 11.78 9.46
N VAL A 432 -8.07 10.95 8.56
CA VAL A 432 -6.65 10.99 8.15
C VAL A 432 -6.31 12.28 7.41
N ARG A 433 -7.20 12.80 6.54
CA ARG A 433 -7.07 14.13 5.91
C ARG A 433 -6.89 15.24 6.94
N LEU A 434 -7.73 15.25 7.98
CA LEU A 434 -7.63 16.20 9.10
C LEU A 434 -6.38 15.97 9.97
N LEU A 435 -5.94 14.72 10.15
CA LEU A 435 -4.68 14.40 10.82
C LEU A 435 -3.49 14.99 10.05
N HIS A 436 -3.48 14.89 8.71
CA HIS A 436 -2.43 15.47 7.86
C HIS A 436 -2.40 17.00 7.97
N ALA A 437 -3.55 17.67 7.90
CA ALA A 437 -3.64 19.12 8.15
C ALA A 437 -3.10 19.50 9.54
N ASN A 438 -3.40 18.69 10.56
CA ASN A 438 -2.90 18.91 11.93
C ASN A 438 -1.38 18.76 12.03
N VAL A 439 -0.81 17.76 11.38
CA VAL A 439 0.64 17.57 11.30
C VAL A 439 1.29 18.74 10.58
N ARG A 440 0.77 19.14 9.41
CA ARG A 440 1.26 20.27 8.63
C ARG A 440 1.31 21.55 9.46
N ALA A 441 0.21 21.92 10.08
CA ALA A 441 0.13 23.11 10.91
C ALA A 441 1.08 23.06 12.14
N LYS A 442 1.32 21.88 12.72
CA LYS A 442 2.29 21.71 13.82
C LYS A 442 3.73 21.92 13.36
N ILE A 443 4.09 21.38 12.20
CA ILE A 443 5.44 21.54 11.62
C ILE A 443 5.68 23.01 11.27
N GLN A 444 4.74 23.64 10.56
CA GLN A 444 4.86 25.04 10.16
C GLN A 444 4.99 25.97 11.37
N HIS A 445 4.18 25.77 12.42
CA HIS A 445 4.31 26.55 13.65
C HIS A 445 5.67 26.33 14.34
N SER A 446 6.21 25.11 14.32
CA SER A 446 7.55 24.80 14.86
C SER A 446 8.65 25.50 14.06
N VAL A 447 8.52 25.55 12.73
CA VAL A 447 9.46 26.25 11.84
C VAL A 447 9.43 27.76 12.12
N GLN A 448 8.24 28.37 12.09
CA GLN A 448 8.05 29.81 12.36
C GLN A 448 8.57 30.21 13.75
N ALA A 449 8.22 29.46 14.79
CA ALA A 449 8.63 29.76 16.16
C ALA A 449 10.15 29.66 16.38
N ARG A 450 10.87 28.92 15.54
CA ARG A 450 12.33 28.81 15.59
C ARG A 450 13.02 29.84 14.69
N GLN A 451 12.46 30.16 13.53
CA GLN A 451 12.93 31.28 12.70
C GLN A 451 12.88 32.60 13.49
N ALA A 452 11.78 32.85 14.21
CA ALA A 452 11.64 34.02 15.09
C ALA A 452 12.71 34.06 16.19
N ARG A 453 13.04 32.90 16.80
CA ARG A 453 14.12 32.80 17.81
C ARG A 453 15.51 33.04 17.22
N SER A 454 15.75 32.55 16.00
CA SER A 454 17.02 32.77 15.31
C SER A 454 17.22 34.24 14.97
N ALA A 455 16.17 34.94 14.53
CA ALA A 455 16.22 36.38 14.26
C ALA A 455 16.61 37.17 15.53
N THR A 456 16.07 36.80 16.69
CA THR A 456 16.40 37.46 17.97
C THR A 456 17.79 37.09 18.52
N MET A 457 18.39 35.99 18.08
CA MET A 457 19.69 35.51 18.58
C MET A 457 20.88 36.13 17.83
N PHE A 458 20.69 36.63 16.60
CA PHE A 458 21.69 37.42 15.88
C PHE A 458 21.80 38.87 16.38
N ASP A 459 20.80 39.36 17.13
CA ASP A 459 20.81 40.70 17.76
C ASP A 459 21.40 40.71 19.18
N ALA A 460 21.60 39.55 19.81
CA ALA A 460 22.11 39.43 21.18
C ALA A 460 23.43 38.63 21.23
N ASP A 461 24.51 39.35 21.55
CA ASP A 461 25.80 38.87 22.04
C ASP A 461 26.82 38.34 21.01
N ALA A 462 27.66 39.27 20.55
CA ALA A 462 28.93 39.03 19.88
C ALA A 462 30.09 38.69 20.85
N ASP A 463 29.86 37.89 21.89
CA ASP A 463 30.89 37.57 22.90
C ASP A 463 31.30 36.08 22.98
N ALA A 464 32.60 35.89 22.70
CA ALA A 464 33.61 34.94 23.19
C ALA A 464 33.38 33.40 23.29
N ASP A 465 32.19 32.83 23.06
CA ASP A 465 32.02 31.36 22.99
C ASP A 465 31.34 30.90 21.68
N GLY A 466 31.80 31.52 20.59
CA GLY A 466 31.19 31.42 19.27
C GLY A 466 31.18 30.00 18.70
N ASP A 467 32.25 29.21 18.82
CA ASP A 467 32.36 27.95 18.07
C ASP A 467 31.43 26.84 18.61
N LYS A 468 31.21 26.77 19.93
CA LYS A 468 30.33 25.77 20.54
C LYS A 468 28.85 26.13 20.38
N LYS A 469 28.49 27.40 20.59
CA LYS A 469 27.13 27.91 20.32
C LYS A 469 26.77 27.87 18.84
N THR A 470 27.72 28.10 17.93
CA THR A 470 27.49 28.00 16.49
C THR A 470 27.27 26.55 16.06
N LYS A 471 27.98 25.58 16.64
CA LYS A 471 27.74 24.14 16.40
C LYS A 471 26.40 23.67 16.95
N GLU A 472 26.01 24.11 18.15
CA GLU A 472 24.69 23.79 18.72
C GLU A 472 23.54 24.46 17.95
N ALA A 473 23.72 25.71 17.51
CA ALA A 473 22.76 26.42 16.66
C ALA A 473 22.67 25.79 15.26
N ALA A 474 23.79 25.44 14.63
CA ALA A 474 23.84 24.75 13.35
C ALA A 474 23.20 23.35 13.42
N ALA A 475 23.41 22.63 14.52
CA ALA A 475 22.78 21.32 14.71
C ALA A 475 21.28 21.44 15.08
N ALA A 476 20.86 22.51 15.76
CA ALA A 476 19.44 22.82 15.93
C ALA A 476 18.76 23.17 14.60
N PHE A 477 19.47 23.87 13.69
CA PHE A 477 19.06 24.14 12.31
C PHE A 477 18.98 22.88 11.46
N ALA A 478 19.92 21.94 11.58
CA ALA A 478 19.91 20.68 10.85
C ALA A 478 18.71 19.77 11.21
N ASN A 479 18.06 19.99 12.36
CA ASN A 479 16.90 19.22 12.81
C ASN A 479 15.55 19.90 12.47
N LEU A 480 15.56 21.06 11.83
CA LEU A 480 14.36 21.76 11.37
C LEU A 480 13.86 21.21 10.04
N TYR A 481 12.55 21.33 9.81
CA TYR A 481 11.98 21.02 8.51
C TYR A 481 12.38 22.13 7.54
N ASP A 482 13.07 21.74 6.47
CA ASP A 482 13.51 22.64 5.42
C ASP A 482 12.41 22.74 4.35
N GLU A 483 11.64 23.83 4.37
CA GLU A 483 10.54 24.06 3.42
C GLU A 483 11.04 24.38 2.01
N GLU A 484 12.23 24.98 1.84
CA GLU A 484 12.79 25.25 0.51
C GLU A 484 13.15 23.94 -0.19
N ARG A 485 13.82 23.05 0.55
CA ARG A 485 14.20 21.73 0.03
C ARG A 485 13.01 20.79 -0.06
N ASN A 486 12.10 20.79 0.93
CA ASN A 486 11.05 19.77 1.07
C ASN A 486 9.67 20.18 0.53
N GLY A 487 9.42 21.47 0.32
CA GLY A 487 8.10 22.03 0.00
C GLY A 487 7.25 22.22 1.25
N VAL A 488 5.94 22.37 1.08
CA VAL A 488 5.00 22.39 2.22
C VAL A 488 4.94 20.99 2.84
N PRO A 489 4.91 20.83 4.17
CA PRO A 489 4.77 19.51 4.80
C PRO A 489 3.50 18.78 4.36
N ILE A 490 3.62 17.51 3.97
CA ILE A 490 2.49 16.70 3.46
C ILE A 490 1.81 17.43 2.29
N ASN A 491 2.60 17.83 1.30
CA ASN A 491 2.10 18.50 0.11
C ASN A 491 1.36 17.53 -0.83
N GLN A 492 0.84 18.02 -1.95
CA GLN A 492 0.14 17.19 -2.93
C GLN A 492 1.03 16.07 -3.51
N GLU A 493 2.34 16.29 -3.71
CA GLU A 493 3.24 15.21 -4.15
C GLU A 493 3.34 14.09 -3.09
N ASP A 494 3.53 14.45 -1.81
CA ASP A 494 3.60 13.49 -0.71
C ASP A 494 2.30 12.67 -0.59
N LEU A 495 1.15 13.32 -0.75
CA LEU A 495 -0.17 12.68 -0.73
C LEU A 495 -0.32 11.70 -1.89
N LEU A 496 0.04 12.11 -3.12
CA LEU A 496 -0.03 11.24 -4.29
C LEU A 496 0.96 10.08 -4.18
N ALA A 497 2.19 10.30 -3.71
CA ALA A 497 3.17 9.25 -3.48
C ALA A 497 2.68 8.21 -2.45
N THR A 498 2.04 8.70 -1.39
CA THR A 498 1.38 7.85 -0.39
C THR A 498 0.23 7.08 -1.03
N LEU A 499 -0.58 7.71 -1.87
CA LEU A 499 -1.67 7.06 -2.60
C LEU A 499 -1.16 5.94 -3.52
N THR A 500 -0.07 6.18 -4.24
CA THR A 500 0.62 5.18 -5.06
C THR A 500 1.06 3.97 -4.23
N SER A 501 1.54 4.24 -3.01
CA SER A 501 1.99 3.21 -2.08
C SER A 501 0.87 2.25 -1.65
N PHE A 502 -0.39 2.67 -1.70
CA PHE A 502 -1.56 1.83 -1.43
C PHE A 502 -2.21 1.22 -2.67
N SER A 503 -2.01 1.83 -3.84
CA SER A 503 -2.68 1.46 -5.09
C SER A 503 -1.77 0.68 -6.03
N THR A 504 -0.86 1.37 -6.71
CA THR A 504 0.01 0.83 -7.74
C THR A 504 1.11 -0.08 -7.17
N SER A 505 1.73 0.30 -6.05
CA SER A 505 2.84 -0.47 -5.47
C SER A 505 2.46 -1.92 -5.13
N PRO A 506 1.28 -2.21 -4.53
CA PRO A 506 0.79 -3.57 -4.40
C PRO A 506 0.68 -4.31 -5.73
N LEU A 507 0.06 -3.70 -6.75
CA LEU A 507 -0.11 -4.33 -8.08
C LEU A 507 1.24 -4.66 -8.72
N TRP A 508 2.23 -3.80 -8.54
CA TRP A 508 3.61 -4.05 -8.98
C TRP A 508 4.23 -5.26 -8.24
N CYS A 509 4.13 -5.28 -6.91
CA CYS A 509 4.67 -6.36 -6.09
C CYS A 509 3.96 -7.70 -6.31
N MET A 510 2.71 -7.71 -6.78
CA MET A 510 2.00 -8.94 -7.15
C MET A 510 2.79 -9.75 -8.19
N GLY A 511 3.31 -9.09 -9.24
CA GLY A 511 4.14 -9.76 -10.25
C GLY A 511 5.42 -10.36 -9.67
N ARG A 512 6.06 -9.65 -8.74
CA ARG A 512 7.28 -10.12 -8.05
C ARG A 512 7.06 -11.35 -7.18
N MET A 513 5.87 -11.46 -6.59
CA MET A 513 5.45 -12.63 -5.83
C MET A 513 4.87 -13.74 -6.74
N GLY A 514 4.80 -13.51 -8.05
CA GLY A 514 4.33 -14.46 -9.06
C GLY A 514 2.80 -14.58 -9.14
N HIS A 515 2.06 -13.55 -8.73
CA HIS A 515 0.62 -13.48 -8.90
C HIS A 515 0.26 -12.76 -10.20
N HIS A 516 -0.74 -13.30 -10.90
CA HIS A 516 -1.34 -12.65 -12.05
C HIS A 516 -2.60 -11.87 -11.62
N VAL A 517 -2.60 -10.57 -11.88
CA VAL A 517 -3.76 -9.69 -11.69
C VAL A 517 -4.24 -9.29 -13.06
N ASN A 518 -5.51 -9.57 -13.38
CA ASN A 518 -6.02 -9.27 -14.71
C ASN A 518 -6.11 -7.74 -14.93
N PRO A 519 -6.06 -7.26 -16.19
CA PRO A 519 -6.03 -5.82 -16.45
C PRO A 519 -7.22 -5.03 -15.86
N GLN A 520 -8.43 -5.60 -15.88
CA GLN A 520 -9.60 -4.94 -15.30
C GLN A 520 -9.54 -4.84 -13.77
N GLU A 521 -9.04 -5.88 -13.10
CA GLU A 521 -8.80 -5.90 -11.65
C GLU A 521 -7.79 -4.80 -11.25
N ARG A 522 -6.79 -4.54 -12.09
CA ARG A 522 -5.83 -3.44 -11.89
C ARG A 522 -6.50 -2.08 -12.02
N GLU A 523 -7.27 -1.88 -13.09
CA GLU A 523 -8.02 -0.63 -13.32
C GLU A 523 -9.00 -0.34 -12.19
N ASP A 524 -9.81 -1.32 -11.80
CA ASP A 524 -10.79 -1.16 -10.72
C ASP A 524 -10.09 -0.85 -9.38
N PHE A 525 -8.97 -1.53 -9.08
CA PHE A 525 -8.21 -1.27 -7.85
C PHE A 525 -7.61 0.14 -7.80
N VAL A 526 -7.02 0.61 -8.91
CA VAL A 526 -6.51 1.98 -9.02
C VAL A 526 -7.66 2.99 -8.93
N ALA A 527 -8.80 2.73 -9.57
CA ALA A 527 -9.97 3.59 -9.54
C ALA A 527 -10.56 3.75 -8.12
N LEU A 528 -10.61 2.67 -7.33
CA LEU A 528 -11.02 2.76 -5.93
C LEU A 528 -10.08 3.65 -5.12
N TRP A 529 -8.76 3.49 -5.28
CA TRP A 529 -7.83 4.36 -4.57
C TRP A 529 -7.85 5.79 -5.09
N ARG A 530 -8.12 6.03 -6.38
CA ARG A 530 -8.37 7.37 -6.90
C ARG A 530 -9.57 8.02 -6.19
N HIS A 531 -10.66 7.28 -6.00
CA HIS A 531 -11.83 7.72 -5.24
C HIS A 531 -11.47 8.03 -3.77
N VAL A 532 -10.66 7.20 -3.12
CA VAL A 532 -10.15 7.44 -1.76
C VAL A 532 -9.25 8.68 -1.70
N GLY A 533 -8.42 8.89 -2.72
CA GLY A 533 -7.52 10.03 -2.85
C GLY A 533 -8.25 11.38 -2.75
N PHE A 534 -9.44 11.47 -3.34
CA PHE A 534 -10.30 12.66 -3.22
C PHE A 534 -10.66 12.95 -1.75
N TYR A 535 -11.15 11.95 -1.01
CA TYR A 535 -11.48 12.12 0.42
C TYR A 535 -10.25 12.32 1.32
N MET A 536 -9.07 11.95 0.83
CA MET A 536 -7.78 12.19 1.48
C MET A 536 -7.21 13.60 1.20
N GLY A 537 -7.88 14.40 0.35
CA GLY A 537 -7.48 15.78 0.03
C GLY A 537 -6.55 15.92 -1.18
N CYS A 538 -6.46 14.90 -2.02
CA CYS A 538 -5.73 15.00 -3.29
C CYS A 538 -6.53 15.85 -4.30
N GLU A 539 -5.85 16.78 -4.95
CA GLU A 539 -6.46 17.66 -5.96
C GLU A 539 -7.06 16.84 -7.12
N PRO A 540 -8.34 17.05 -7.50
CA PRO A 540 -8.99 16.32 -8.58
C PRO A 540 -8.26 16.32 -9.93
N ALA A 541 -7.59 17.44 -10.28
CA ALA A 541 -6.79 17.51 -11.49
C ALA A 541 -5.57 16.56 -11.43
N LEU A 542 -4.91 16.47 -10.29
CA LEU A 542 -3.77 15.58 -10.09
C LEU A 542 -4.18 14.11 -10.04
N LEU A 543 -5.35 13.80 -9.48
CA LEU A 543 -5.93 12.45 -9.52
C LEU A 543 -6.19 11.99 -10.96
N ARG A 544 -6.69 12.87 -11.84
CA ARG A 544 -6.90 12.56 -13.28
C ARG A 544 -5.58 12.42 -14.03
N ARG A 545 -4.58 13.25 -13.70
CA ARG A 545 -3.23 13.21 -14.29
C ARG A 545 -2.47 11.94 -13.93
N CYS A 546 -2.48 11.55 -12.65
CA CYS A 546 -1.63 10.48 -12.12
C CYS A 546 -2.35 9.13 -12.00
N PHE A 547 -3.66 9.12 -11.74
CA PHE A 547 -4.42 7.90 -11.46
C PHE A 547 -5.58 7.68 -12.43
N GLY A 548 -5.66 8.42 -13.55
CA GLY A 548 -6.76 8.33 -14.52
C GLY A 548 -7.03 6.92 -15.05
N ASN A 549 -6.00 6.08 -15.11
CA ASN A 549 -6.07 4.63 -15.36
C ASN A 549 -4.85 3.96 -14.72
N ALA A 550 -4.81 2.62 -14.74
CA ALA A 550 -3.72 1.86 -14.13
C ALA A 550 -2.35 2.16 -14.76
N ARG A 551 -2.30 2.45 -16.07
CA ARG A 551 -1.05 2.79 -16.77
C ARG A 551 -0.47 4.13 -16.31
N LYS A 552 -1.31 5.17 -16.19
CA LYS A 552 -0.89 6.47 -15.63
C LYS A 552 -0.36 6.31 -14.21
N ALA A 553 -1.02 5.46 -13.41
CA ALA A 553 -0.63 5.21 -12.02
C ALA A 553 0.69 4.44 -11.91
N ASP A 554 0.94 3.47 -12.81
CA ASP A 554 2.23 2.80 -12.99
C ASP A 554 3.31 3.83 -13.36
N GLY A 555 3.08 4.67 -14.38
CA GLY A 555 4.00 5.72 -14.80
C GLY A 555 4.35 6.71 -13.69
N PHE A 556 3.35 7.16 -12.92
CA PHE A 556 3.57 8.06 -11.80
C PHE A 556 4.41 7.43 -10.68
N LEU A 557 4.19 6.16 -10.34
CA LEU A 557 5.02 5.43 -9.36
C LEU A 557 6.50 5.55 -9.68
N PHE A 558 6.88 5.39 -10.94
CA PHE A 558 8.29 5.42 -11.34
C PHE A 558 8.90 6.82 -11.25
N ASN A 559 8.15 7.85 -11.66
CA ASN A 559 8.60 9.24 -11.58
C ASN A 559 8.77 9.68 -10.13
N VAL A 560 7.79 9.36 -9.28
CA VAL A 560 7.80 9.80 -7.88
C VAL A 560 8.86 9.07 -7.06
N VAL A 561 9.13 7.77 -7.32
CA VAL A 561 10.23 7.05 -6.62
C VAL A 561 11.58 7.68 -6.94
N GLY A 562 11.86 7.99 -8.21
CA GLY A 562 13.11 8.66 -8.59
C GLY A 562 13.27 10.02 -7.91
N HIS A 563 12.18 10.77 -7.77
CA HIS A 563 12.19 12.09 -7.15
C HIS A 563 12.23 12.03 -5.61
N LEU A 564 11.71 10.98 -4.98
CA LEU A 564 11.75 10.78 -3.53
C LEU A 564 13.11 10.26 -3.03
N PHE A 565 13.84 9.53 -3.87
CA PHE A 565 15.14 8.91 -3.55
C PHE A 565 16.25 9.47 -4.46
N PRO A 566 16.72 10.71 -4.20
CA PRO A 566 17.84 11.26 -4.96
C PRO A 566 19.08 10.35 -4.81
N ASN A 567 19.84 10.20 -5.89
CA ASN A 567 21.10 9.42 -5.96
C ASN A 567 21.00 7.89 -5.86
N ILE A 568 19.80 7.31 -5.86
CA ILE A 568 19.64 5.84 -5.87
C ILE A 568 20.32 5.15 -7.08
N SER A 569 20.54 5.87 -8.20
CA SER A 569 21.28 5.40 -9.38
C SER A 569 22.78 5.19 -9.13
N GLN A 570 23.37 5.88 -8.16
CA GLN A 570 24.80 5.76 -7.82
C GLN A 570 25.11 4.44 -7.09
N HIS A 571 24.10 3.74 -6.58
CA HIS A 571 24.24 2.44 -5.91
C HIS A 571 24.04 1.24 -6.85
N VAL A 572 23.92 1.47 -8.15
CA VAL A 572 23.84 0.45 -9.20
C VAL A 572 25.27 0.01 -9.59
N GLY A 573 25.90 -0.80 -8.75
CA GLY A 573 27.16 -1.47 -9.10
C GLY A 573 26.92 -2.76 -9.90
N PRO A 574 27.83 -3.19 -10.79
CA PRO A 574 27.69 -4.45 -11.52
C PRO A 574 27.63 -5.62 -10.55
N ALA A 575 26.72 -6.55 -10.83
CA ALA A 575 26.49 -7.76 -10.05
C ALA A 575 27.59 -8.80 -10.30
N ASP A 576 28.83 -8.50 -9.94
CA ASP A 576 29.92 -9.48 -9.96
C ASP A 576 30.47 -9.70 -8.55
N GLY A 577 30.66 -10.99 -8.25
CA GLY A 577 31.11 -11.47 -6.96
C GLY A 577 32.52 -10.99 -6.66
N ASP A 578 32.65 -10.17 -5.63
CA ASP A 578 33.58 -10.41 -4.53
C ASP A 578 33.28 -9.39 -3.43
N GLY A 579 33.34 -9.83 -2.18
CA GLY A 579 32.99 -9.05 -0.99
C GLY A 579 33.98 -7.94 -0.65
N LYS A 580 34.36 -7.09 -1.61
CA LYS A 580 35.06 -5.83 -1.34
C LYS A 580 34.07 -4.69 -1.49
N GLY A 581 33.99 -3.86 -0.44
CA GLY A 581 33.16 -2.66 -0.43
C GLY A 581 33.38 -1.85 -1.71
N VAL A 582 32.29 -1.40 -2.31
CA VAL A 582 32.33 -0.54 -3.50
C VAL A 582 33.05 0.75 -3.11
N GLU A 583 34.26 0.94 -3.62
CA GLU A 583 34.88 2.27 -3.66
C GLU A 583 33.97 3.17 -4.49
N VAL A 584 33.50 4.24 -3.86
CA VAL A 584 32.80 5.35 -4.53
C VAL A 584 33.77 5.92 -5.56
N LYS A 585 33.57 5.62 -6.84
CA LYS A 585 34.25 6.35 -7.90
C LYS A 585 33.59 7.72 -8.00
N ASP A 586 34.32 8.74 -7.52
CA ASP A 586 34.03 10.16 -7.69
C ASP A 586 33.86 10.50 -9.17
N GLY A 587 32.62 10.41 -9.66
CA GLY A 587 32.22 10.82 -11.01
C GLY A 587 31.14 11.89 -10.89
N ALA A 588 31.53 13.15 -11.08
CA ALA A 588 30.69 14.34 -11.03
C ALA A 588 30.05 14.65 -9.66
N ALA A 589 30.86 14.68 -8.60
CA ALA A 589 30.48 15.36 -7.37
C ALA A 589 30.45 16.88 -7.63
N ALA A 590 29.26 17.47 -7.57
CA ALA A 590 29.11 18.92 -7.44
C ALA A 590 29.98 19.41 -6.27
N ALA A 591 30.58 20.59 -6.43
CA ALA A 591 31.40 21.26 -5.44
C ALA A 591 30.58 21.63 -4.18
N GLY A 592 30.26 20.65 -3.35
CA GLY A 592 29.68 20.84 -2.02
C GLY A 592 30.78 20.90 -0.97
N SER A 593 30.63 21.81 -0.01
CA SER A 593 31.45 21.89 1.21
C SER A 593 31.52 20.52 1.92
N GLU A 594 32.62 20.20 2.61
CA GLU A 594 32.75 18.97 3.41
C GLU A 594 31.57 18.80 4.39
N VAL A 595 31.06 19.91 4.94
CA VAL A 595 29.89 19.95 5.81
C VAL A 595 28.64 19.40 5.10
N SER A 596 28.45 19.70 3.81
CA SER A 596 27.31 19.20 3.04
C SER A 596 27.36 17.68 2.83
N LYS A 597 28.56 17.13 2.61
CA LYS A 597 28.74 15.66 2.45
C LYS A 597 28.49 14.90 3.75
N GLU A 598 28.93 15.44 4.89
CA GLU A 598 28.67 14.85 6.20
C GLU A 598 27.18 14.86 6.56
N VAL A 599 26.47 15.95 6.24
CA VAL A 599 25.02 16.07 6.46
C VAL A 599 24.24 15.07 5.59
N GLU A 600 24.62 14.87 4.34
CA GLU A 600 24.01 13.88 3.45
C GLU A 600 24.23 12.44 3.93
N ALA A 601 25.45 12.11 4.36
CA ALA A 601 25.77 10.80 4.90
C ALA A 601 25.00 10.50 6.20
N ALA A 602 24.85 11.50 7.08
CA ALA A 602 24.04 11.38 8.29
C ALA A 602 22.55 11.18 7.96
N ALA A 603 22.02 11.91 6.97
CA ALA A 603 20.63 11.75 6.52
C ALA A 603 20.37 10.34 5.98
N GLN A 604 21.27 9.80 5.16
CA GLN A 604 21.21 8.45 4.59
C GLN A 604 21.23 7.36 5.67
N GLU A 605 22.09 7.53 6.68
CA GLU A 605 22.17 6.62 7.81
C GLU A 605 20.86 6.58 8.61
N HIS A 606 20.20 7.73 8.78
CA HIS A 606 18.90 7.80 9.43
C HIS A 606 17.78 7.12 8.64
N ASP A 607 17.80 7.24 7.32
CA ASP A 607 16.80 6.59 6.45
C ASP A 607 16.95 5.05 6.50
N THR A 608 18.19 4.57 6.54
CA THR A 608 18.52 3.16 6.81
C THR A 608 17.97 2.72 8.17
N LEU A 609 18.15 3.52 9.21
CA LEU A 609 17.64 3.21 10.56
C LEU A 609 16.10 3.16 10.60
N ALA A 610 15.41 4.01 9.85
CA ALA A 610 13.95 4.02 9.78
C ALA A 610 13.41 2.73 9.16
N SER A 611 13.95 2.32 8.01
CA SER A 611 13.63 1.04 7.35
C SER A 611 13.78 -0.13 8.32
N LEU A 612 14.95 -0.23 8.97
CA LEU A 612 15.28 -1.35 9.85
C LEU A 612 14.42 -1.35 11.11
N ALA A 613 14.11 -0.19 11.68
CA ALA A 613 13.23 -0.06 12.84
C ALA A 613 11.80 -0.53 12.56
N ILE A 614 11.27 -0.26 11.36
CA ILE A 614 9.95 -0.77 10.94
C ILE A 614 9.96 -2.29 10.85
N LEU A 615 10.97 -2.87 10.19
CA LEU A 615 11.08 -4.32 10.03
C LEU A 615 11.31 -5.04 11.38
N GLN A 616 12.11 -4.44 12.27
CA GLN A 616 12.31 -4.94 13.62
C GLN A 616 11.04 -4.84 14.47
N ALA A 617 10.25 -3.77 14.33
CA ALA A 617 8.98 -3.65 15.03
C ALA A 617 7.98 -4.74 14.65
N CYS A 618 8.08 -5.33 13.46
CA CYS A 618 7.21 -6.42 13.01
C CYS A 618 7.73 -7.83 13.35
N ALA A 619 9.04 -7.97 13.56
CA ALA A 619 9.66 -9.26 13.77
C ALA A 619 9.19 -9.93 15.06
N ASP A 620 9.09 -11.27 15.01
CA ASP A 620 8.70 -12.13 16.13
C ASP A 620 7.36 -11.75 16.80
N ARG A 621 6.43 -11.19 16.02
CA ARG A 621 5.07 -10.88 16.47
C ARG A 621 4.05 -11.90 15.98
N PRO A 622 2.94 -12.08 16.71
CA PRO A 622 1.83 -12.89 16.24
C PRO A 622 1.24 -12.32 14.93
N PRO A 623 0.63 -13.16 14.08
CA PRO A 623 0.32 -14.57 14.33
C PRO A 623 1.40 -15.58 13.90
N PHE A 624 2.44 -15.14 13.18
CA PHE A 624 3.39 -16.08 12.54
C PHE A 624 4.79 -16.09 13.15
N HIS A 625 5.15 -15.12 14.01
CA HIS A 625 6.47 -15.03 14.65
C HIS A 625 7.62 -15.09 13.63
N THR A 626 7.47 -14.35 12.52
CA THR A 626 8.47 -14.32 11.45
C THR A 626 9.75 -13.64 11.93
N SER A 627 10.90 -14.26 11.65
CA SER A 627 12.20 -13.73 12.06
C SER A 627 12.55 -12.42 11.32
N LEU A 628 13.39 -11.60 11.95
CA LEU A 628 13.88 -10.36 11.33
C LEU A 628 14.63 -10.60 10.01
N GLN A 629 15.38 -11.71 9.91
CA GLN A 629 16.08 -12.09 8.68
C GLN A 629 15.10 -12.38 7.53
N THR A 630 13.95 -12.98 7.83
CA THR A 630 12.87 -13.20 6.86
C THR A 630 12.29 -11.86 6.39
N HIS A 631 12.07 -10.91 7.30
CA HIS A 631 11.62 -9.56 6.94
C HIS A 631 12.61 -8.82 6.03
N TRP A 632 13.91 -8.88 6.33
CA TRP A 632 14.95 -8.32 5.44
C TRP A 632 14.93 -8.97 4.06
N ALA A 633 14.80 -10.30 4.01
CA ALA A 633 14.75 -11.04 2.76
C ALA A 633 13.51 -10.69 1.91
N LEU A 634 12.33 -10.59 2.54
CA LEU A 634 11.09 -10.17 1.88
C LEU A 634 11.20 -8.73 1.33
N SER A 635 11.66 -7.79 2.14
CA SER A 635 11.87 -6.40 1.71
C SER A 635 12.89 -6.31 0.59
N ARG A 636 14.02 -7.01 0.68
CA ARG A 636 15.05 -6.98 -0.34
C ARG A 636 14.58 -7.59 -1.66
N HIS A 637 13.79 -8.66 -1.63
CA HIS A 637 13.17 -9.23 -2.82
C HIS A 637 12.18 -8.26 -3.48
N LEU A 638 11.34 -7.58 -2.67
CA LEU A 638 10.29 -6.71 -3.18
C LEU A 638 10.80 -5.33 -3.62
N LEU A 639 11.78 -4.75 -2.92
CA LEU A 639 12.38 -3.45 -3.27
C LEU A 639 13.35 -3.57 -4.45
N GLY A 640 13.98 -4.74 -4.60
CA GLY A 640 15.08 -4.94 -5.55
C GLY A 640 16.43 -4.49 -4.98
N PRO A 641 17.54 -4.85 -5.65
CA PRO A 641 18.89 -4.68 -5.13
C PRO A 641 19.27 -3.20 -4.93
N SER A 642 18.93 -2.31 -5.85
CA SER A 642 19.33 -0.89 -5.80
C SER A 642 18.74 -0.17 -4.59
N LEU A 643 17.41 -0.21 -4.43
CA LEU A 643 16.71 0.43 -3.33
C LEU A 643 17.03 -0.24 -1.98
N ALA A 644 17.15 -1.57 -1.95
CA ALA A 644 17.54 -2.27 -0.72
C ALA A 644 18.98 -1.95 -0.29
N ASN A 645 19.90 -1.75 -1.24
CA ASN A 645 21.27 -1.32 -0.93
C ASN A 645 21.30 0.13 -0.42
N TYR A 646 20.55 1.02 -1.07
CA TYR A 646 20.38 2.40 -0.62
C TYR A 646 19.89 2.44 0.83
N LEU A 647 18.86 1.66 1.16
CA LEU A 647 18.28 1.56 2.50
C LEU A 647 19.11 0.72 3.49
N GLY A 648 20.31 0.25 3.10
CA GLY A 648 21.18 -0.52 3.98
C GLY A 648 20.60 -1.86 4.45
N ILE A 649 19.62 -2.43 3.74
CA ILE A 649 18.98 -3.69 4.11
C ILE A 649 19.96 -4.84 3.88
N PRO A 650 20.27 -5.67 4.90
CA PRO A 650 21.23 -6.76 4.79
C PRO A 650 20.96 -7.72 3.62
N ARG A 651 22.03 -8.27 3.05
CA ARG A 651 21.93 -9.28 1.98
C ARG A 651 21.28 -10.56 2.49
N THR A 652 20.50 -11.18 1.61
CA THR A 652 19.78 -12.42 1.91
C THR A 652 20.68 -13.63 1.69
N ALA A 653 20.78 -14.50 2.70
CA ALA A 653 21.47 -15.78 2.54
C ALA A 653 20.69 -16.71 1.57
N PRO A 654 21.35 -17.57 0.77
CA PRO A 654 20.66 -18.42 -0.20
C PRO A 654 19.56 -19.29 0.41
N LEU A 655 19.78 -19.88 1.58
CA LEU A 655 18.77 -20.68 2.29
C LEU A 655 17.56 -19.84 2.72
N GLN A 656 17.81 -18.60 3.16
CA GLN A 656 16.74 -17.68 3.53
C GLN A 656 15.91 -17.26 2.30
N GLN A 657 16.55 -17.14 1.14
CA GLN A 657 15.83 -16.87 -0.12
C GLN A 657 14.88 -18.03 -0.47
N VAL A 658 15.28 -19.29 -0.25
CA VAL A 658 14.37 -20.43 -0.45
C VAL A 658 13.15 -20.34 0.47
N SER A 659 13.33 -19.94 1.73
CA SER A 659 12.21 -19.74 2.67
C SER A 659 11.23 -18.66 2.18
N VAL A 660 11.75 -17.55 1.63
CA VAL A 660 10.93 -16.49 1.02
C VAL A 660 10.17 -17.01 -0.21
N ASP A 661 10.85 -17.72 -1.11
CA ASP A 661 10.23 -18.28 -2.31
C ASP A 661 9.09 -19.26 -1.96
N LEU A 662 9.31 -20.11 -0.94
CA LEU A 662 8.27 -21.01 -0.42
C LEU A 662 7.09 -20.24 0.20
N SER A 663 7.35 -19.12 0.85
CA SER A 663 6.31 -18.26 1.40
C SER A 663 5.45 -17.64 0.30
N PHE A 664 6.06 -17.14 -0.78
CA PHE A 664 5.32 -16.65 -1.94
C PHE A 664 4.51 -17.75 -2.62
N LEU A 665 5.09 -18.94 -2.81
CA LEU A 665 4.37 -20.10 -3.32
C LEU A 665 3.15 -20.43 -2.44
N ALA A 666 3.30 -20.41 -1.12
CA ALA A 666 2.19 -20.65 -0.19
C ALA A 666 1.05 -19.64 -0.38
N THR A 667 1.35 -18.37 -0.66
CA THR A 667 0.31 -17.37 -0.95
C THR A 667 -0.43 -17.61 -2.27
N ARG A 668 0.21 -18.27 -3.25
CA ARG A 668 -0.37 -18.55 -4.57
C ARG A 668 -1.32 -19.75 -4.57
N ILE A 669 -1.06 -20.75 -3.73
CA ILE A 669 -1.84 -22.00 -3.69
C ILE A 669 -3.36 -21.74 -3.57
N PRO A 670 -3.87 -20.92 -2.62
CA PRO A 670 -5.30 -20.67 -2.52
C PRO A 670 -5.91 -19.98 -3.75
N ILE A 671 -5.16 -19.08 -4.39
CA ILE A 671 -5.62 -18.32 -5.56
C ILE A 671 -5.69 -19.23 -6.79
N LEU A 672 -4.66 -20.05 -7.01
CA LEU A 672 -4.64 -21.04 -8.08
C LEU A 672 -5.73 -22.10 -7.88
N PHE A 673 -5.99 -22.49 -6.63
CA PHE A 673 -7.07 -23.42 -6.31
C PHE A 673 -8.46 -22.88 -6.69
N GLY A 674 -8.72 -21.59 -6.48
CA GLY A 674 -9.94 -20.91 -6.95
C GLY A 674 -10.13 -20.97 -8.48
N SER A 675 -9.06 -21.28 -9.23
CA SER A 675 -9.07 -21.47 -10.69
C SER A 675 -8.80 -22.91 -11.14
N PHE A 676 -8.75 -23.87 -10.22
CA PHE A 676 -8.32 -25.24 -10.50
C PHE A 676 -9.35 -26.01 -11.35
N PRO A 677 -8.97 -26.48 -12.56
CA PRO A 677 -9.93 -27.04 -13.52
C PRO A 677 -10.46 -28.42 -13.12
N LEU A 678 -9.71 -29.18 -12.33
CA LEU A 678 -10.12 -30.52 -11.85
C LEU A 678 -11.13 -30.46 -10.70
N TYR A 679 -11.35 -29.27 -10.11
CA TYR A 679 -12.36 -29.07 -9.06
C TYR A 679 -13.67 -28.55 -9.68
N PRO A 680 -14.82 -29.23 -9.47
CA PRO A 680 -16.07 -28.89 -10.14
C PRO A 680 -16.45 -27.41 -10.02
N ARG A 681 -16.88 -26.80 -11.12
CA ARG A 681 -17.13 -25.35 -11.21
C ARG A 681 -18.04 -24.80 -10.10
N ALA A 682 -19.10 -25.52 -9.76
CA ALA A 682 -20.01 -25.11 -8.69
C ALA A 682 -19.36 -25.15 -7.30
N LEU A 683 -18.58 -26.20 -7.01
CA LEU A 683 -17.86 -26.34 -5.74
C LEU A 683 -16.73 -25.31 -5.63
N ARG A 684 -15.99 -25.08 -6.72
CA ARG A 684 -14.96 -24.04 -6.85
C ARG A 684 -15.51 -22.64 -6.58
N ALA A 685 -16.64 -22.30 -7.20
CA ALA A 685 -17.29 -21.01 -6.96
C ALA A 685 -17.75 -20.86 -5.49
N ARG A 686 -18.27 -21.94 -4.88
CA ARG A 686 -18.65 -21.96 -3.46
C ARG A 686 -17.44 -21.77 -2.55
N TRP A 687 -16.36 -22.50 -2.80
CA TRP A 687 -15.12 -22.44 -2.02
C TRP A 687 -14.50 -21.04 -2.07
N GLU A 688 -14.40 -20.45 -3.26
CA GLU A 688 -13.85 -19.11 -3.44
C GLU A 688 -14.72 -18.06 -2.76
N CYS A 689 -16.04 -18.15 -2.89
CA CYS A 689 -16.98 -17.29 -2.17
C CYS A 689 -16.76 -17.37 -0.65
N GLU A 690 -16.66 -18.58 -0.10
CA GLU A 690 -16.47 -18.78 1.34
C GLU A 690 -15.10 -18.28 1.81
N ARG A 691 -14.05 -18.44 0.99
CA ARG A 691 -12.71 -17.89 1.26
C ARG A 691 -12.75 -16.37 1.39
N LEU A 692 -13.38 -15.69 0.44
CA LEU A 692 -13.49 -14.22 0.45
C LEU A 692 -14.33 -13.74 1.64
N ARG A 693 -15.44 -14.42 1.93
CA ARG A 693 -16.33 -14.12 3.06
C ARG A 693 -15.61 -14.25 4.40
N LEU A 694 -14.96 -15.38 4.64
CA LEU A 694 -14.20 -15.62 5.87
C LEU A 694 -12.99 -14.71 5.97
N GLY A 695 -12.29 -14.44 4.86
CA GLY A 695 -11.16 -13.52 4.80
C GLY A 695 -11.52 -12.12 5.29
N ARG A 696 -12.66 -11.57 4.86
CA ARG A 696 -13.21 -10.29 5.34
C ARG A 696 -13.35 -10.23 6.86
N ILE A 697 -14.06 -11.21 7.41
CA ILE A 697 -14.38 -11.25 8.83
C ILE A 697 -13.10 -11.46 9.65
N MET A 698 -12.30 -12.45 9.26
CA MET A 698 -11.11 -12.84 10.01
C MET A 698 -10.04 -11.76 10.00
N MET A 699 -9.82 -11.08 8.87
CA MET A 699 -8.79 -10.04 8.78
C MET A 699 -9.10 -8.89 9.73
N ARG A 700 -10.35 -8.39 9.73
CA ARG A 700 -10.77 -7.33 10.66
C ARG A 700 -10.65 -7.77 12.12
N ARG A 701 -11.11 -8.98 12.47
CA ARG A 701 -10.99 -9.51 13.84
C ARG A 701 -9.53 -9.68 14.26
N LEU A 702 -8.67 -10.16 13.36
CA LEU A 702 -7.24 -10.33 13.60
C LEU A 702 -6.57 -8.99 13.90
N ILE A 703 -6.82 -7.96 13.10
CA ILE A 703 -6.25 -6.63 13.32
C ILE A 703 -6.78 -6.00 14.61
N CYS A 704 -8.08 -6.09 14.89
CA CYS A 704 -8.63 -5.62 16.16
C CYS A 704 -7.99 -6.34 17.36
N TRP A 705 -7.77 -7.66 17.27
CA TRP A 705 -7.11 -8.43 18.33
C TRP A 705 -5.64 -8.02 18.50
N LEU A 706 -4.88 -7.93 17.40
CA LEU A 706 -3.47 -7.48 17.42
C LEU A 706 -3.32 -6.07 17.97
N TYR A 707 -4.32 -5.21 17.76
CA TYR A 707 -4.35 -3.83 18.26
C TYR A 707 -4.85 -3.71 19.71
N GLY A 708 -5.16 -4.84 20.38
CA GLY A 708 -5.56 -4.87 21.78
C GLY A 708 -7.04 -4.57 22.01
N ALA A 709 -7.90 -4.95 21.07
CA ALA A 709 -9.36 -4.76 21.12
C ALA A 709 -9.75 -3.28 21.23
N LYS A 710 -9.09 -2.45 20.41
CA LYS A 710 -9.32 -1.00 20.30
C LYS A 710 -9.70 -0.63 18.87
N LEU A 711 -10.34 0.52 18.70
CA LEU A 711 -10.59 1.14 17.40
C LEU A 711 -9.64 2.33 17.24
N ALA A 712 -8.95 2.41 16.09
CA ALA A 712 -8.20 3.59 15.71
C ALA A 712 -9.17 4.74 15.39
N THR A 713 -9.01 5.88 16.08
CA THR A 713 -9.84 7.07 15.92
C THR A 713 -9.22 8.10 14.96
N PHE A 714 -7.93 7.97 14.63
CA PHE A 714 -7.17 8.89 13.76
C PHE A 714 -7.21 10.39 14.15
N ALA A 715 -7.81 10.76 15.28
CA ALA A 715 -8.00 12.15 15.73
C ALA A 715 -6.70 12.86 16.15
N GLY A 716 -5.56 12.15 16.18
CA GLY A 716 -4.30 12.65 16.70
C GLY A 716 -4.35 12.92 18.21
N ARG A 717 -3.23 13.39 18.78
CA ARG A 717 -3.23 14.01 20.11
C ARG A 717 -3.59 15.48 19.94
N SER A 718 -4.86 15.85 20.13
CA SER A 718 -5.27 17.24 20.38
C SER A 718 -5.68 17.42 21.85
N VAL A 719 -5.73 18.68 22.26
CA VAL A 719 -5.75 19.20 23.63
C VAL A 719 -6.93 18.63 24.44
N GLY A 720 -6.64 17.81 25.45
CA GLY A 720 -7.56 17.53 26.57
C GLY A 720 -8.48 16.30 26.50
N ALA A 721 -8.67 15.64 25.35
CA ALA A 721 -9.61 14.51 25.23
C ALA A 721 -8.95 13.23 24.69
N SER A 722 -8.20 12.51 25.53
CA SER A 722 -7.73 11.15 25.23
C SER A 722 -8.78 10.12 25.65
N GLY A 723 -9.46 9.50 24.68
CA GLY A 723 -10.37 8.37 24.92
C GLY A 723 -10.05 7.22 23.97
N GLU A 724 -9.93 6.01 24.51
CA GLU A 724 -9.82 4.79 23.69
C GLU A 724 -11.22 4.23 23.45
N VAL A 725 -11.55 3.93 22.20
CA VAL A 725 -12.78 3.21 21.85
C VAL A 725 -12.49 1.72 21.93
N LYS A 726 -13.02 1.05 22.95
CA LYS A 726 -12.90 -0.41 23.10
C LYS A 726 -13.81 -1.14 22.12
N VAL A 727 -13.31 -2.23 21.56
CA VAL A 727 -14.02 -3.14 20.65
C VAL A 727 -14.25 -4.44 21.39
N GLU A 728 -15.49 -4.90 21.45
CA GLU A 728 -15.82 -6.19 22.05
C GLU A 728 -15.61 -7.31 21.02
N LEU A 729 -14.81 -8.31 21.38
CA LEU A 729 -14.54 -9.47 20.54
C LEU A 729 -15.04 -10.73 21.26
N ASP A 730 -16.14 -11.33 20.81
CA ASP A 730 -16.60 -12.60 21.36
C ASP A 730 -15.60 -13.74 21.03
N PRO A 731 -14.99 -14.40 22.02
CA PRO A 731 -14.09 -15.53 21.79
C PRO A 731 -14.75 -16.73 21.09
N LYS A 732 -16.04 -16.98 21.33
CA LYS A 732 -16.78 -18.11 20.75
C LYS A 732 -16.93 -17.97 19.24
N ASP A 733 -17.29 -16.77 18.80
CA ASP A 733 -17.34 -16.42 17.38
C ASP A 733 -15.97 -16.55 16.73
N GLY A 734 -14.92 -16.03 17.37
CA GLY A 734 -13.54 -16.15 16.89
C GLY A 734 -13.14 -17.60 16.65
N ALA A 735 -13.46 -18.50 17.60
CA ALA A 735 -13.23 -19.93 17.46
C ALA A 735 -14.05 -20.56 16.34
N ALA A 736 -15.30 -20.12 16.13
CA ALA A 736 -16.16 -20.61 15.06
C ALA A 736 -15.60 -20.26 13.67
N TYR A 737 -15.24 -18.99 13.42
CA TYR A 737 -14.65 -18.58 12.15
C TYR A 737 -13.29 -19.22 11.90
N ALA A 738 -12.44 -19.37 12.93
CA ALA A 738 -11.17 -20.06 12.81
C ALA A 738 -11.35 -21.54 12.45
N ARG A 739 -12.36 -22.22 13.00
CA ARG A 739 -12.73 -23.60 12.60
C ARG A 739 -13.19 -23.64 11.14
N ALA A 740 -14.07 -22.72 10.73
CA ALA A 740 -14.56 -22.64 9.35
C ALA A 740 -13.42 -22.46 8.35
N TRP A 741 -12.47 -21.57 8.64
CA TRP A 741 -11.28 -21.37 7.80
C TRP A 741 -10.39 -22.60 7.71
N ARG A 742 -10.15 -23.29 8.84
CA ARG A 742 -9.39 -24.54 8.83
C ARG A 742 -10.07 -25.62 7.97
N MET A 743 -11.38 -25.78 8.08
CA MET A 743 -12.14 -26.72 7.26
C MET A 743 -12.01 -26.38 5.77
N LEU A 744 -12.13 -25.10 5.42
CA LEU A 744 -12.00 -24.63 4.04
C LEU A 744 -10.61 -24.92 3.45
N MET A 745 -9.55 -24.71 4.24
CA MET A 745 -8.18 -25.02 3.83
C MET A 745 -7.92 -26.53 3.75
N MET A 746 -8.50 -27.33 4.65
CA MET A 746 -8.42 -28.80 4.57
C MET A 746 -9.13 -29.36 3.34
N GLU A 747 -10.25 -28.78 2.92
CA GLU A 747 -10.92 -29.15 1.66
C GLU A 747 -9.98 -28.95 0.47
N MET A 748 -9.32 -27.80 0.37
CA MET A 748 -8.34 -27.53 -0.68
C MET A 748 -7.18 -28.54 -0.65
N VAL A 749 -6.58 -28.76 0.53
CA VAL A 749 -5.46 -29.70 0.67
C VAL A 749 -5.90 -31.13 0.29
N GLY A 750 -7.07 -31.57 0.74
CA GLY A 750 -7.62 -32.88 0.42
C GLY A 750 -7.83 -33.09 -1.08
N VAL A 751 -8.37 -32.08 -1.79
CA VAL A 751 -8.56 -32.15 -3.25
C VAL A 751 -7.21 -32.19 -3.97
N LEU A 752 -6.25 -31.34 -3.60
CA LEU A 752 -4.93 -31.30 -4.22
C LEU A 752 -4.16 -32.61 -4.03
N VAL A 753 -4.17 -33.16 -2.80
CA VAL A 753 -3.53 -34.44 -2.49
C VAL A 753 -4.23 -35.59 -3.23
N GLY A 754 -5.57 -35.62 -3.25
CA GLY A 754 -6.34 -36.64 -3.96
C GLY A 754 -6.05 -36.66 -5.46
N CYS A 755 -6.04 -35.48 -6.11
CA CYS A 755 -5.66 -35.36 -7.52
C CYS A 755 -4.20 -35.78 -7.76
N GLY A 756 -3.28 -35.41 -6.86
CA GLY A 756 -1.86 -35.81 -6.95
C GLY A 756 -1.67 -37.31 -6.88
N LEU A 757 -2.35 -37.99 -5.94
CA LEU A 757 -2.30 -39.45 -5.79
C LEU A 757 -2.90 -40.16 -7.01
N LEU A 758 -4.05 -39.69 -7.52
CA LEU A 758 -4.66 -40.23 -8.75
C LEU A 758 -3.73 -40.09 -9.97
N GLY A 759 -3.07 -38.93 -10.10
CA GLY A 759 -2.06 -38.70 -11.14
C GLY A 759 -0.87 -39.66 -11.02
N ALA A 760 -0.36 -39.88 -9.81
CA ALA A 760 0.75 -40.82 -9.56
C ALA A 760 0.37 -42.26 -9.92
N VAL A 761 -0.84 -42.71 -9.56
CA VAL A 761 -1.36 -44.04 -9.92
C VAL A 761 -1.48 -44.19 -11.44
N LEU A 762 -2.00 -43.18 -12.15
CA LEU A 762 -2.10 -43.20 -13.61
C LEU A 762 -0.72 -43.29 -14.28
N VAL A 763 0.25 -42.51 -13.82
CA VAL A 763 1.63 -42.54 -14.35
C VAL A 763 2.28 -43.90 -14.08
N ALA A 764 2.13 -44.46 -12.88
CA ALA A 764 2.65 -45.78 -12.55
C ALA A 764 1.99 -46.88 -13.40
N GLY A 765 0.68 -46.79 -13.64
CA GLY A 765 -0.06 -47.72 -14.51
C GLY A 765 0.39 -47.65 -15.96
N VAL A 766 0.61 -46.44 -16.51
CA VAL A 766 1.15 -46.24 -17.86
C VAL A 766 2.59 -46.76 -17.95
N ALA A 767 3.44 -46.45 -16.97
CA ALA A 767 4.80 -46.96 -16.92
C ALA A 767 4.83 -48.50 -16.89
N ALA A 768 3.99 -49.12 -16.07
CA ALA A 768 3.85 -50.58 -15.99
C ALA A 768 3.31 -51.21 -17.29
N ALA A 769 2.46 -50.50 -18.04
CA ALA A 769 1.94 -50.96 -19.33
C ALA A 769 2.93 -50.78 -20.50
N VAL A 770 3.84 -49.81 -20.41
CA VAL A 770 4.84 -49.50 -21.44
C VAL A 770 6.15 -50.27 -21.24
N LEU A 771 6.56 -50.54 -19.98
CA LEU A 771 7.78 -51.29 -19.69
C LEU A 771 7.88 -52.70 -20.34
N PRO A 772 6.81 -53.52 -20.42
CA PRO A 772 6.91 -54.83 -21.07
C PRO A 772 6.93 -54.78 -22.61
N ARG A 773 6.94 -53.58 -23.23
CA ARG A 773 7.05 -53.39 -24.68
C ARG A 773 8.42 -52.87 -25.14
N PHE A 774 9.41 -52.82 -24.25
CA PHE A 774 10.80 -52.46 -24.53
C PHE A 774 11.76 -53.59 -24.18
#